data_AF-A0A496N8S2-F1
#
_entry.id   AF-A0A496N8S2-F1
#
_cell.length_a   1.000
_cell.length_b   1.000
_cell.length_c   1.000
_cell.angle_alpha   90.00
_cell.angle_beta   90.00
_cell.angle_gamma   90.00
#
_symmetry.space_group_name_H-M   'P 1'
#
loop_
_entity.id
_entity.type
_entity.pdbx_description
1 polymer ?
#
loop_
_entity_poly.entity_id
_entity_poly.type
_entity_poly.pdbx_seq_one_letter_code
_entity_poly.pdbx_strand_id
1 'polypeptide(L)'
;NGGNKIVNVAAGKDETDAVNVKQLNDSISTESVAKAADAAGDTNIANITVADNKAEGDKGAKYLVNVSKNTVKEAAHEAIDVKGEGFVSVSSETKNGTETHTVTATTGEVSVDTNTGAANTAEATGLTTNKAVADAINASGWKISEGSTSRGIVNPGNEVSFEGGEGTTVTVSNATNGKRTVTIASTVKPNEKGLIEEVTTTTTGDNAKKKGQVQAKSGDENKVTTVGNVASMINSAKWFAKASNTTDEVTDDNKTDDAENADGHAMSAGDKLTLKAGKNLRVKRDGADFTFALNNTVDLTNAGSLTIGGTTVTNDGVTIKAKEAGKTNVTLTANGLDNGGNKIVNVAAGKDETDAVNVAQLKSTERHITPTTYTYNDTDKSVTLTYTDGNGKVVANTEAKIDLSGLASKIKDYSFKTNATGSNLVGTVIDTTVASGKSVNFAASDNLTLKQDVKDGNVTYTYGLKNQVVVGEKGTPGADGKPGKDGVDGSIGVNGKDGSAVAINGKDGSIGLNGKDGKNGLTIKGQDGKVGVDGKDGETRLVYVEKADPTKPGSSDKTHELATLDDGQKYAGDNYVAAKDNQAESNVIAKKANERLDIVGGAKGNLTEGNIGVNAKDGKLHVQLAEKVNLGDKGSVTIGDTVVNNNGITINSSADPNGVTNKTVSLTNQGLNNGGNKITNVAEGENDTDAVNVKQLKDFKSEVAEGGLTFAGNSGTAHKAKLNTTVNIKGGEGNTDADQFDKGKNVITAVNGNTVTVSIKKTPEVEGINI
;
A
#
# COMPACT_ATOMS: atom_id res chain seq x y z
N ASN A 1 -130.48 -123.17 -96.04
CA ASN A 1 -131.45 -124.02 -95.35
C ASN A 1 -130.89 -124.52 -94.02
N GLY A 2 -131.04 -123.67 -92.98
CA GLY A 2 -130.87 -123.94 -91.55
C GLY A 2 -129.43 -124.18 -91.08
N GLY A 3 -128.98 -123.74 -89.91
CA GLY A 3 -129.81 -123.56 -88.72
C GLY A 3 -130.15 -124.87 -88.02
N ASN A 4 -129.77 -126.06 -88.52
CA ASN A 4 -130.19 -127.31 -87.88
C ASN A 4 -129.00 -128.15 -87.42
N LYS A 5 -128.57 -127.82 -86.21
CA LYS A 5 -128.12 -128.81 -85.23
C LYS A 5 -129.13 -129.97 -85.26
N ILE A 6 -128.68 -131.21 -85.48
CA ILE A 6 -129.49 -132.39 -85.17
C ILE A 6 -129.60 -132.42 -83.64
N VAL A 7 -130.54 -131.65 -83.11
CA VAL A 7 -130.89 -131.58 -81.70
C VAL A 7 -131.87 -132.69 -81.39
N ASN A 8 -131.77 -133.24 -80.19
CA ASN A 8 -132.58 -134.37 -79.70
C ASN A 8 -132.19 -135.75 -80.28
N VAL A 9 -130.91 -135.98 -80.57
CA VAL A 9 -130.39 -137.36 -80.63
C VAL A 9 -130.03 -137.78 -79.20
N ALA A 10 -130.81 -138.68 -78.63
CA ALA A 10 -130.52 -139.27 -77.32
C ALA A 10 -129.27 -140.18 -77.42
N ALA A 11 -128.60 -140.43 -76.29
CA ALA A 11 -127.53 -141.41 -76.23
C ALA A 11 -128.08 -142.77 -76.68
N GLY A 12 -127.38 -143.42 -77.61
CA GLY A 12 -127.72 -144.78 -78.01
C GLY A 12 -127.72 -145.71 -76.79
N LYS A 13 -128.84 -146.42 -76.60
CA LYS A 13 -129.05 -147.39 -75.52
C LYS A 13 -128.94 -148.84 -76.01
N ASP A 14 -129.14 -149.09 -77.31
CA ASP A 14 -129.02 -150.39 -77.95
C ASP A 14 -127.99 -150.39 -79.10
N GLU A 15 -127.56 -151.58 -79.52
CA GLU A 15 -126.43 -151.79 -80.43
C GLU A 15 -126.59 -151.18 -81.84
N THR A 16 -127.80 -150.74 -82.23
CA THR A 16 -128.07 -150.13 -83.55
C THR A 16 -128.23 -148.60 -83.53
N ASP A 17 -128.11 -147.97 -82.35
CA ASP A 17 -128.27 -146.53 -82.22
C ASP A 17 -127.05 -145.73 -82.68
N ALA A 18 -127.29 -144.49 -83.11
CA ALA A 18 -126.25 -143.52 -83.42
C ALA A 18 -125.53 -143.04 -82.14
N VAL A 19 -124.21 -143.20 -82.09
CA VAL A 19 -123.34 -142.83 -80.96
C VAL A 19 -123.06 -141.33 -80.89
N ASN A 20 -122.87 -140.82 -79.67
CA ASN A 20 -122.55 -139.41 -79.42
C ASN A 20 -121.07 -139.18 -79.10
N VAL A 21 -120.64 -137.92 -79.21
CA VAL A 21 -119.27 -137.42 -78.98
C VAL A 21 -118.74 -137.72 -77.56
N LYS A 22 -119.61 -137.97 -76.58
CA LYS A 22 -119.24 -138.25 -75.19
C LYS A 22 -118.74 -139.69 -74.99
N GLN A 23 -119.13 -140.65 -75.83
CA GLN A 23 -119.07 -142.05 -75.43
C GLN A 23 -117.73 -142.78 -75.50
N LEU A 24 -116.72 -142.41 -76.32
CA LEU A 24 -115.41 -143.05 -76.10
C LEU A 24 -114.17 -142.27 -76.52
N ASN A 25 -114.21 -140.98 -76.21
CA ASN A 25 -112.98 -140.32 -75.76
C ASN A 25 -112.46 -140.89 -74.40
N ASP A 26 -113.16 -141.86 -73.77
CA ASP A 26 -112.92 -142.33 -72.39
C ASP A 26 -112.01 -143.60 -72.22
N SER A 27 -111.25 -144.12 -73.21
CA SER A 27 -110.46 -145.39 -73.03
C SER A 27 -108.91 -145.43 -73.29
N ILE A 28 -108.16 -144.32 -73.10
CA ILE A 28 -106.80 -144.10 -72.45
C ILE A 28 -105.78 -145.29 -72.26
N SER A 29 -104.41 -145.26 -72.47
CA SER A 29 -103.17 -144.46 -72.09
C SER A 29 -102.43 -144.92 -70.79
N THR A 30 -101.05 -144.97 -70.63
CA THR A 30 -100.08 -144.00 -69.94
C THR A 30 -98.59 -144.47 -69.72
N GLU A 31 -97.60 -143.54 -69.52
CA GLU A 31 -96.22 -143.67 -68.89
C GLU A 31 -95.73 -142.31 -68.25
N SER A 32 -94.87 -142.26 -67.20
CA SER A 32 -94.52 -141.05 -66.35
C SER A 32 -93.05 -140.95 -65.77
N VAL A 33 -92.58 -139.72 -65.36
CA VAL A 33 -91.33 -139.36 -64.58
C VAL A 33 -91.60 -138.17 -63.60
N ALA A 34 -90.93 -138.06 -62.42
CA ALA A 34 -91.19 -137.06 -61.33
C ALA A 34 -89.94 -136.34 -60.72
N LYS A 35 -90.14 -135.15 -60.10
CA LYS A 35 -89.18 -134.23 -59.39
C LYS A 35 -88.73 -134.69 -57.98
N ALA A 36 -87.51 -134.32 -57.54
CA ALA A 36 -86.99 -134.49 -56.15
C ALA A 36 -87.05 -133.18 -55.31
N ALA A 37 -87.22 -133.26 -53.98
CA ALA A 37 -87.45 -132.13 -53.06
C ALA A 37 -86.17 -131.53 -52.42
N ASP A 38 -86.23 -130.25 -51.99
CA ASP A 38 -85.12 -129.47 -51.39
C ASP A 38 -84.68 -129.97 -50.00
N ALA A 39 -83.39 -129.78 -49.65
CA ALA A 39 -82.83 -130.08 -48.32
C ALA A 39 -82.86 -128.86 -47.39
N ALA A 40 -83.10 -129.04 -46.08
CA ALA A 40 -83.27 -127.95 -45.12
C ALA A 40 -82.00 -127.07 -44.99
N GLY A 41 -82.16 -125.75 -45.21
CA GLY A 41 -81.11 -124.73 -45.08
C GLY A 41 -80.42 -124.33 -46.39
N ASP A 42 -80.68 -125.07 -47.47
CA ASP A 42 -80.10 -124.82 -48.79
C ASP A 42 -81.20 -124.55 -49.81
N THR A 43 -81.10 -123.45 -50.55
CA THR A 43 -82.12 -123.06 -51.53
C THR A 43 -81.55 -123.31 -52.92
N ASN A 44 -82.07 -124.33 -53.60
CA ASN A 44 -81.60 -124.67 -54.95
C ASN A 44 -81.77 -123.46 -55.88
N ILE A 45 -80.68 -123.09 -56.55
CA ILE A 45 -80.62 -121.84 -57.33
C ILE A 45 -81.37 -121.98 -58.68
N ALA A 46 -81.68 -123.21 -59.11
CA ALA A 46 -82.36 -123.52 -60.37
C ALA A 46 -83.84 -123.85 -60.20
N ASN A 47 -84.70 -123.22 -61.01
CA ASN A 47 -86.16 -123.42 -61.01
C ASN A 47 -86.61 -124.21 -62.25
N ILE A 48 -87.46 -125.24 -62.08
CA ILE A 48 -88.02 -126.08 -63.16
C ILE A 48 -89.51 -125.79 -63.32
N THR A 49 -89.97 -125.49 -64.54
CA THR A 49 -91.40 -125.25 -64.85
C THR A 49 -91.83 -126.01 -66.11
N VAL A 50 -93.10 -126.45 -66.15
CA VAL A 50 -93.68 -127.15 -67.31
C VAL A 50 -94.15 -126.11 -68.33
N ALA A 51 -93.70 -126.23 -69.57
CA ALA A 51 -94.15 -125.35 -70.65
C ALA A 51 -95.54 -125.76 -71.17
N ASP A 52 -96.24 -124.80 -71.79
CA ASP A 52 -97.50 -125.00 -72.53
C ASP A 52 -98.77 -125.28 -71.71
N ASN A 53 -98.87 -124.72 -70.48
CA ASN A 53 -100.07 -124.79 -69.60
C ASN A 53 -100.55 -126.22 -69.32
N LYS A 54 -99.64 -127.18 -69.36
CA LYS A 54 -99.88 -128.58 -69.01
C LYS A 54 -99.40 -128.88 -67.60
N ALA A 55 -100.06 -129.80 -66.93
CA ALA A 55 -99.65 -130.29 -65.62
C ALA A 55 -98.48 -131.27 -65.74
N GLU A 56 -97.70 -131.39 -64.67
CA GLU A 56 -96.61 -132.38 -64.55
C GLU A 56 -97.19 -133.79 -64.82
N GLY A 57 -96.67 -134.50 -65.84
CA GLY A 57 -97.17 -135.82 -66.26
C GLY A 57 -98.17 -135.84 -67.43
N ASP A 58 -98.57 -134.69 -67.98
CA ASP A 58 -99.44 -134.66 -69.16
C ASP A 58 -98.74 -135.17 -70.44
N LYS A 59 -99.52 -135.82 -71.32
CA LYS A 59 -99.04 -136.43 -72.57
C LYS A 59 -98.36 -135.38 -73.48
N GLY A 60 -97.05 -135.55 -73.72
CA GLY A 60 -96.22 -134.66 -74.54
C GLY A 60 -95.68 -133.39 -73.84
N ALA A 61 -95.65 -133.34 -72.51
CA ALA A 61 -95.13 -132.20 -71.75
C ALA A 61 -93.61 -131.95 -71.96
N LYS A 62 -93.20 -130.67 -71.97
CA LYS A 62 -91.82 -130.20 -72.19
C LYS A 62 -91.37 -129.35 -70.98
N TYR A 63 -90.18 -129.60 -70.43
CA TYR A 63 -89.68 -128.96 -69.19
C TYR A 63 -88.60 -127.89 -69.47
N LEU A 64 -88.69 -126.72 -68.81
CA LEU A 64 -87.73 -125.60 -68.89
C LEU A 64 -87.03 -125.33 -67.54
N VAL A 65 -85.72 -125.04 -67.55
CA VAL A 65 -84.88 -124.78 -66.34
C VAL A 65 -84.20 -123.39 -66.40
N ASN A 66 -84.24 -122.56 -65.32
CA ASN A 66 -83.67 -121.17 -65.27
C ASN A 66 -83.04 -120.77 -63.90
N VAL A 67 -82.14 -119.75 -63.90
CA VAL A 67 -81.48 -119.09 -62.74
C VAL A 67 -81.43 -117.54 -62.91
N SER A 68 -81.61 -116.73 -61.84
CA SER A 68 -81.71 -115.23 -61.89
C SER A 68 -80.44 -114.47 -61.44
N LYS A 69 -80.13 -113.32 -62.10
CA LYS A 69 -78.99 -112.42 -61.80
C LYS A 69 -79.12 -111.64 -60.48
N ASN A 70 -80.34 -111.32 -60.04
CA ASN A 70 -80.54 -110.55 -58.79
C ASN A 70 -80.16 -111.37 -57.55
N THR A 71 -80.42 -112.67 -57.58
CA THR A 71 -80.07 -113.61 -56.50
C THR A 71 -78.55 -113.72 -56.30
N VAL A 72 -77.74 -113.41 -57.33
CA VAL A 72 -76.26 -113.37 -57.24
C VAL A 72 -75.74 -112.05 -56.64
N LYS A 73 -76.50 -110.94 -56.71
CA LYS A 73 -76.07 -109.63 -56.17
C LYS A 73 -76.19 -109.55 -54.65
N GLU A 74 -77.25 -110.08 -54.06
CA GLU A 74 -77.46 -110.00 -52.60
C GLU A 74 -76.34 -110.70 -51.81
N ALA A 75 -75.79 -111.79 -52.35
CA ALA A 75 -74.65 -112.50 -51.76
C ALA A 75 -73.33 -111.67 -51.70
N ALA A 76 -73.22 -110.53 -52.41
CA ALA A 76 -71.98 -109.75 -52.50
C ALA A 76 -71.92 -108.51 -51.59
N HIS A 77 -73.01 -108.10 -50.93
CA HIS A 77 -73.08 -106.84 -50.18
C HIS A 77 -72.60 -106.91 -48.70
N GLU A 78 -72.37 -108.08 -48.11
CA GLU A 78 -72.08 -108.23 -46.65
C GLU A 78 -70.59 -108.01 -46.22
N ALA A 79 -69.70 -107.37 -47.01
CA ALA A 79 -68.23 -107.49 -46.83
C ALA A 79 -67.36 -106.26 -46.42
N ILE A 80 -67.86 -105.05 -46.05
CA ILE A 80 -67.00 -103.85 -45.75
C ILE A 80 -67.39 -103.06 -44.45
N ASP A 81 -66.43 -102.65 -43.59
CA ASP A 81 -66.57 -101.79 -42.36
C ASP A 81 -65.50 -100.65 -42.28
N VAL A 82 -65.86 -99.39 -41.93
CA VAL A 82 -64.97 -98.19 -41.83
C VAL A 82 -65.34 -97.28 -40.63
N LYS A 83 -64.38 -96.86 -39.76
CA LYS A 83 -64.60 -96.08 -38.50
C LYS A 83 -63.66 -94.87 -38.32
N GLY A 84 -64.06 -93.84 -37.56
CA GLY A 84 -63.22 -92.68 -37.18
C GLY A 84 -63.36 -92.24 -35.70
N GLU A 85 -62.30 -91.67 -35.11
CA GLU A 85 -62.22 -91.18 -33.72
C GLU A 85 -61.48 -89.82 -33.63
N GLY A 86 -61.81 -89.03 -32.59
CA GLY A 86 -61.14 -87.76 -32.28
C GLY A 86 -61.44 -86.67 -33.31
N PHE A 87 -60.39 -86.09 -33.89
CA PHE A 87 -60.51 -85.04 -34.89
C PHE A 87 -60.85 -85.56 -36.30
N VAL A 88 -61.02 -86.87 -36.49
CA VAL A 88 -61.40 -87.49 -37.76
C VAL A 88 -62.81 -88.09 -37.64
N SER A 89 -63.72 -87.63 -38.50
CA SER A 89 -65.11 -88.08 -38.59
C SER A 89 -65.36 -88.81 -39.90
N VAL A 90 -66.21 -89.84 -39.88
CA VAL A 90 -66.60 -90.62 -41.06
C VAL A 90 -68.11 -90.54 -41.23
N SER A 91 -68.55 -90.29 -42.46
CA SER A 91 -69.96 -90.33 -42.84
C SER A 91 -70.13 -91.17 -44.11
N SER A 92 -71.25 -91.86 -44.25
CA SER A 92 -71.57 -92.64 -45.45
C SER A 92 -72.83 -92.14 -46.13
N GLU A 93 -72.85 -92.16 -47.45
CA GLU A 93 -74.03 -91.88 -48.27
C GLU A 93 -74.17 -92.96 -49.35
N THR A 94 -75.39 -93.47 -49.53
CA THR A 94 -75.73 -94.42 -50.59
C THR A 94 -76.50 -93.71 -51.70
N LYS A 95 -75.97 -93.70 -52.92
CA LYS A 95 -76.64 -93.17 -54.11
C LYS A 95 -76.51 -94.15 -55.28
N ASN A 96 -77.62 -94.38 -55.99
CA ASN A 96 -77.69 -95.28 -57.15
C ASN A 96 -77.07 -96.68 -56.92
N GLY A 97 -77.16 -97.20 -55.69
CA GLY A 97 -76.67 -98.53 -55.33
C GLY A 97 -75.16 -98.64 -55.07
N THR A 98 -74.43 -97.52 -54.94
CA THR A 98 -73.04 -97.49 -54.46
C THR A 98 -72.97 -96.72 -53.13
N GLU A 99 -72.40 -97.32 -52.09
CA GLU A 99 -72.14 -96.67 -50.80
C GLU A 99 -70.75 -96.04 -50.84
N THR A 100 -70.68 -94.73 -50.55
CA THR A 100 -69.41 -93.97 -50.50
C THR A 100 -69.17 -93.49 -49.08
N HIS A 101 -68.03 -93.86 -48.50
CA HIS A 101 -67.59 -93.37 -47.18
C HIS A 101 -66.70 -92.13 -47.35
N THR A 102 -67.07 -91.01 -46.72
CA THR A 102 -66.30 -89.77 -46.70
C THR A 102 -65.66 -89.57 -45.33
N VAL A 103 -64.33 -89.44 -45.30
CA VAL A 103 -63.53 -89.20 -44.10
C VAL A 103 -63.13 -87.72 -44.05
N THR A 104 -63.50 -87.02 -42.97
CA THR A 104 -63.24 -85.57 -42.77
C THR A 104 -62.47 -85.32 -41.49
N ALA A 105 -61.39 -84.53 -41.55
CA ALA A 105 -60.59 -84.15 -40.39
C ALA A 105 -60.78 -82.68 -39.99
N THR A 106 -60.94 -82.40 -38.70
CA THR A 106 -61.05 -81.04 -38.14
C THR A 106 -59.66 -80.46 -37.91
N THR A 107 -59.37 -79.29 -38.48
CA THR A 107 -58.08 -78.61 -38.33
C THR A 107 -58.13 -77.43 -37.36
N GLY A 108 -57.04 -77.17 -36.63
CA GLY A 108 -56.88 -76.03 -35.71
C GLY A 108 -55.56 -75.28 -35.93
N GLU A 109 -55.55 -73.98 -35.62
CA GLU A 109 -54.37 -73.11 -35.72
C GLU A 109 -53.71 -72.87 -34.35
N VAL A 110 -52.38 -72.73 -34.35
CA VAL A 110 -51.60 -72.36 -33.17
C VAL A 110 -51.41 -70.84 -33.17
N SER A 111 -52.03 -70.15 -32.20
CA SER A 111 -51.90 -68.69 -32.08
C SER A 111 -50.66 -68.29 -31.30
N VAL A 112 -50.08 -67.13 -31.61
CA VAL A 112 -48.99 -66.53 -30.85
C VAL A 112 -49.44 -65.18 -30.32
N ASP A 113 -49.24 -64.96 -29.03
CA ASP A 113 -49.44 -63.63 -28.43
C ASP A 113 -48.31 -62.70 -28.89
N THR A 114 -48.64 -61.73 -29.74
CA THR A 114 -47.70 -60.77 -30.30
C THR A 114 -47.12 -59.78 -29.28
N ASN A 115 -47.64 -59.75 -28.05
CA ASN A 115 -47.09 -58.94 -26.97
C ASN A 115 -46.09 -59.70 -26.10
N THR A 116 -46.26 -61.01 -25.93
CA THR A 116 -45.38 -61.82 -25.06
C THR A 116 -44.44 -62.73 -25.85
N GLY A 117 -44.77 -63.02 -27.11
CA GLY A 117 -44.08 -64.00 -27.95
C GLY A 117 -44.43 -65.45 -27.60
N ALA A 118 -45.36 -65.68 -26.67
CA ALA A 118 -45.75 -67.03 -26.26
C ALA A 118 -46.70 -67.64 -27.30
N ALA A 119 -46.37 -68.84 -27.77
CA ALA A 119 -47.33 -69.69 -28.47
C ALA A 119 -48.39 -70.17 -27.48
N ASN A 120 -49.66 -69.97 -27.80
CA ASN A 120 -50.77 -70.19 -26.88
C ASN A 120 -51.69 -71.30 -27.42
N THR A 121 -51.81 -72.38 -26.67
CA THR A 121 -52.73 -73.50 -26.94
C THR A 121 -53.27 -74.03 -25.62
N ALA A 122 -54.18 -73.27 -25.00
CA ALA A 122 -54.76 -73.68 -23.72
C ALA A 122 -55.55 -75.00 -23.85
N GLU A 123 -56.12 -75.33 -25.02
CA GLU A 123 -56.77 -76.61 -25.32
C GLU A 123 -56.55 -77.04 -26.79
N ALA A 124 -56.51 -78.36 -27.05
CA ALA A 124 -56.34 -78.90 -28.39
C ALA A 124 -57.69 -78.88 -29.16
N THR A 125 -57.81 -77.98 -30.14
CA THR A 125 -59.06 -77.74 -30.88
C THR A 125 -59.12 -78.41 -32.26
N GLY A 126 -58.04 -79.06 -32.72
CA GLY A 126 -58.00 -79.76 -34.02
C GLY A 126 -56.59 -80.25 -34.41
N LEU A 127 -56.49 -80.90 -35.58
CA LEU A 127 -55.21 -81.23 -36.21
C LEU A 127 -54.56 -79.97 -36.80
N THR A 128 -53.27 -79.77 -36.60
CA THR A 128 -52.56 -78.62 -37.19
C THR A 128 -51.63 -79.06 -38.32
N THR A 129 -51.39 -78.18 -39.28
CA THR A 129 -50.45 -78.46 -40.37
C THR A 129 -49.02 -78.20 -39.92
N ASN A 130 -48.05 -78.90 -40.52
CA ASN A 130 -46.63 -78.62 -40.31
C ASN A 130 -46.28 -77.15 -40.62
N LYS A 131 -46.94 -76.53 -41.60
CA LYS A 131 -46.79 -75.11 -41.93
C LYS A 131 -47.32 -74.20 -40.81
N ALA A 132 -48.52 -74.46 -40.28
CA ALA A 132 -49.07 -73.65 -39.19
C ALA A 132 -48.20 -73.71 -37.93
N VAL A 133 -47.62 -74.87 -37.62
CA VAL A 133 -46.65 -75.02 -36.52
C VAL A 133 -45.38 -74.22 -36.80
N ALA A 134 -44.82 -74.31 -38.01
CA ALA A 134 -43.62 -73.57 -38.38
C ALA A 134 -43.84 -72.05 -38.33
N ASP A 135 -44.99 -71.57 -38.82
CA ASP A 135 -45.35 -70.16 -38.79
C ASP A 135 -45.51 -69.67 -37.34
N ALA A 136 -46.17 -70.45 -36.47
CA ALA A 136 -46.30 -70.12 -35.05
C ALA A 136 -44.94 -70.11 -34.33
N ILE A 137 -44.05 -71.05 -34.64
CA ILE A 137 -42.67 -71.04 -34.11
C ILE A 137 -41.97 -69.75 -34.56
N ASN A 138 -41.99 -69.43 -35.84
CA ASN A 138 -41.31 -68.24 -36.37
C ASN A 138 -41.92 -66.92 -35.85
N ALA A 139 -43.21 -66.90 -35.52
CA ALA A 139 -43.88 -65.76 -34.92
C ALA A 139 -43.69 -65.66 -33.39
N SER A 140 -43.37 -66.77 -32.71
CA SER A 140 -43.08 -66.80 -31.28
C SER A 140 -41.73 -66.14 -30.94
N GLY A 141 -41.37 -66.03 -29.66
CA GLY A 141 -40.08 -65.47 -29.24
C GLY A 141 -40.03 -65.06 -27.77
N TRP A 142 -39.05 -64.22 -27.43
CA TRP A 142 -38.89 -63.62 -26.10
C TRP A 142 -38.70 -62.10 -26.20
N LYS A 143 -39.01 -61.35 -25.14
CA LYS A 143 -38.90 -59.87 -25.14
C LYS A 143 -37.54 -59.39 -24.67
N ILE A 144 -36.99 -58.39 -25.34
CA ILE A 144 -35.82 -57.63 -24.89
C ILE A 144 -36.25 -56.23 -24.43
N SER A 145 -35.64 -55.73 -23.36
CA SER A 145 -35.95 -54.40 -22.79
C SER A 145 -34.68 -53.66 -22.42
N GLU A 146 -34.71 -52.34 -22.55
CA GLU A 146 -33.70 -51.44 -22.02
C GLU A 146 -34.25 -50.80 -20.74
N GLY A 147 -33.80 -51.29 -19.59
CA GLY A 147 -34.43 -50.99 -18.31
C GLY A 147 -35.88 -51.47 -18.27
N SER A 148 -36.83 -50.57 -18.02
CA SER A 148 -38.27 -50.85 -18.05
C SER A 148 -38.93 -50.68 -19.42
N THR A 149 -38.18 -50.23 -20.44
CA THR A 149 -38.73 -49.96 -21.78
C THR A 149 -38.57 -51.19 -22.67
N SER A 150 -39.68 -51.80 -23.10
CA SER A 150 -39.63 -52.92 -24.04
C SER A 150 -39.19 -52.47 -25.43
N ARG A 151 -38.26 -53.20 -26.04
CA ARG A 151 -37.70 -52.93 -27.38
C ARG A 151 -38.20 -53.91 -28.45
N GLY A 152 -39.22 -54.72 -28.13
CA GLY A 152 -39.85 -55.67 -29.05
C GLY A 152 -39.61 -57.15 -28.70
N ILE A 153 -40.09 -58.04 -29.58
CA ILE A 153 -39.88 -59.49 -29.50
C ILE A 153 -38.70 -59.88 -30.38
N VAL A 154 -37.86 -60.77 -29.88
CA VAL A 154 -36.80 -61.45 -30.62
C VAL A 154 -37.36 -62.80 -31.08
N ASN A 155 -37.65 -62.90 -32.38
CA ASN A 155 -38.16 -64.13 -33.01
C ASN A 155 -37.06 -65.17 -33.22
N PRO A 156 -37.40 -66.47 -33.36
CA PRO A 156 -36.45 -67.50 -33.75
C PRO A 156 -35.70 -67.15 -35.04
N GLY A 157 -34.38 -67.26 -34.99
CA GLY A 157 -33.48 -66.91 -36.10
C GLY A 157 -32.94 -65.47 -36.06
N ASN A 158 -33.52 -64.57 -35.25
CA ASN A 158 -32.98 -63.22 -35.09
C ASN A 158 -31.67 -63.20 -34.30
N GLU A 159 -30.75 -62.32 -34.68
CA GLU A 159 -29.53 -62.04 -33.93
C GLU A 159 -29.71 -60.84 -32.99
N VAL A 160 -29.13 -60.92 -31.78
CA VAL A 160 -29.06 -59.81 -30.83
C VAL A 160 -27.59 -59.49 -30.56
N SER A 161 -27.16 -58.29 -30.96
CA SER A 161 -25.81 -57.79 -30.74
C SER A 161 -25.75 -56.93 -29.48
N PHE A 162 -24.70 -57.11 -28.68
CA PHE A 162 -24.41 -56.27 -27.52
C PHE A 162 -23.11 -55.50 -27.79
N GLU A 163 -23.20 -54.17 -27.90
CA GLU A 163 -22.06 -53.30 -28.14
C GLU A 163 -21.58 -52.64 -26.84
N GLY A 164 -20.26 -52.57 -26.64
CA GLY A 164 -19.66 -51.82 -25.53
C GLY A 164 -19.34 -50.39 -25.96
N GLY A 165 -19.72 -49.39 -25.16
CA GLY A 165 -19.27 -48.01 -25.34
C GLY A 165 -17.84 -47.78 -24.83
N GLU A 166 -17.36 -46.53 -24.87
CA GLU A 166 -16.04 -46.18 -24.34
C GLU A 166 -15.89 -46.65 -22.88
N GLY A 167 -14.83 -47.41 -22.64
CA GLY A 167 -14.50 -47.95 -21.33
C GLY A 167 -15.39 -49.09 -20.82
N THR A 168 -16.16 -49.73 -21.71
CA THR A 168 -16.90 -50.97 -21.41
C THR A 168 -16.66 -52.01 -22.48
N THR A 169 -16.29 -53.21 -22.07
CA THR A 169 -16.15 -54.39 -22.92
C THR A 169 -17.31 -55.34 -22.66
N VAL A 170 -18.00 -55.75 -23.73
CA VAL A 170 -19.02 -56.80 -23.66
C VAL A 170 -18.47 -58.06 -24.30
N THR A 171 -18.54 -59.17 -23.57
CA THR A 171 -18.14 -60.49 -24.08
C THR A 171 -19.30 -61.45 -23.99
N VAL A 172 -19.60 -62.15 -25.08
CA VAL A 172 -20.62 -63.19 -25.12
C VAL A 172 -19.92 -64.53 -25.23
N SER A 173 -20.19 -65.44 -24.29
CA SER A 173 -19.54 -66.76 -24.33
C SER A 173 -20.00 -67.58 -25.53
N ASN A 174 -19.17 -68.55 -25.93
CA ASN A 174 -19.64 -69.67 -26.73
C ASN A 174 -20.78 -70.40 -25.99
N ALA A 175 -21.66 -71.05 -26.75
CA ALA A 175 -22.79 -71.77 -26.18
C ALA A 175 -22.30 -73.04 -25.47
N THR A 176 -22.67 -73.17 -24.20
CA THR A 176 -22.47 -74.41 -23.42
C THR A 176 -23.85 -74.90 -22.97
N ASN A 177 -24.30 -76.06 -23.45
CA ASN A 177 -25.64 -76.60 -23.22
C ASN A 177 -26.78 -75.62 -23.56
N GLY A 178 -26.64 -74.89 -24.67
CA GLY A 178 -27.64 -73.89 -25.10
C GLY A 178 -27.65 -72.58 -24.31
N LYS A 179 -26.87 -72.46 -23.22
CA LYS A 179 -26.70 -71.22 -22.45
C LYS A 179 -25.50 -70.43 -22.96
N ARG A 180 -25.71 -69.12 -23.12
CA ARG A 180 -24.64 -68.12 -23.34
C ARG A 180 -24.66 -67.14 -22.18
N THR A 181 -23.48 -66.75 -21.71
CA THR A 181 -23.33 -65.72 -20.68
C THR A 181 -22.87 -64.44 -21.36
N VAL A 182 -23.59 -63.35 -21.13
CA VAL A 182 -23.16 -62.00 -21.51
C VAL A 182 -22.45 -61.40 -20.29
N THR A 183 -21.15 -61.22 -20.40
CA THR A 183 -20.34 -60.54 -19.38
C THR A 183 -20.07 -59.13 -19.84
N ILE A 184 -20.59 -58.17 -19.09
CA ILE A 184 -20.34 -56.75 -19.29
C ILE A 184 -19.27 -56.35 -18.26
N ALA A 185 -18.09 -55.96 -18.74
CA ALA A 185 -16.97 -55.53 -17.91
C ALA A 185 -16.60 -54.08 -18.24
N SER A 186 -16.51 -53.21 -17.24
CA SER A 186 -15.97 -51.86 -17.44
C SER A 186 -14.44 -51.88 -17.34
N THR A 187 -13.76 -51.11 -18.20
CA THR A 187 -12.31 -50.90 -18.15
C THR A 187 -11.90 -49.97 -17.02
N VAL A 188 -12.83 -49.30 -16.34
CA VAL A 188 -12.55 -48.71 -15.02
C VAL A 188 -12.48 -49.85 -14.01
N LYS A 189 -11.41 -50.66 -14.11
CA LYS A 189 -11.14 -51.72 -13.14
C LYS A 189 -10.95 -51.05 -11.78
N PRO A 190 -11.55 -51.57 -10.69
CA PRO A 190 -11.26 -51.10 -9.33
C PRO A 190 -9.76 -51.19 -8.93
N ASN A 191 -8.92 -51.77 -9.78
CA ASN A 191 -7.58 -52.27 -9.48
C ASN A 191 -6.47 -51.53 -10.25
N GLU A 192 -6.78 -50.69 -11.23
CA GLU A 192 -5.78 -49.83 -11.90
C GLU A 192 -5.87 -48.39 -11.36
N LYS A 193 -5.81 -48.27 -10.03
CA LYS A 193 -5.79 -46.96 -9.36
C LYS A 193 -4.45 -46.29 -9.66
N GLY A 194 -4.50 -45.12 -10.29
CA GLY A 194 -3.32 -44.28 -10.43
C GLY A 194 -2.83 -43.80 -9.05
N LEU A 195 -1.55 -44.00 -8.77
CA LEU A 195 -0.89 -43.50 -7.58
C LEU A 195 -0.28 -42.12 -7.86
N ILE A 196 -0.27 -41.29 -6.83
CA ILE A 196 0.38 -39.98 -6.83
C ILE A 196 1.48 -40.05 -5.79
N GLU A 197 2.66 -39.52 -6.12
CA GLU A 197 3.83 -39.49 -5.26
C GLU A 197 4.31 -38.04 -5.02
N GLU A 198 5.01 -37.83 -3.91
CA GLU A 198 5.66 -36.56 -3.60
C GLU A 198 6.93 -36.41 -4.45
N VAL A 199 7.15 -35.20 -4.96
CA VAL A 199 8.40 -34.81 -5.60
C VAL A 199 9.42 -34.51 -4.49
N THR A 200 10.39 -35.41 -4.32
CA THR A 200 11.35 -35.36 -3.21
C THR A 200 12.62 -34.56 -3.53
N THR A 201 12.91 -34.33 -4.81
CA THR A 201 14.09 -33.59 -5.28
C THR A 201 13.71 -32.51 -6.28
N THR A 202 14.42 -31.37 -6.25
CA THR A 202 14.26 -30.33 -7.26
C THR A 202 15.12 -30.67 -8.47
N THR A 203 14.53 -30.71 -9.67
CA THR A 203 15.25 -30.88 -10.93
C THR A 203 15.43 -29.52 -11.63
N THR A 204 16.42 -29.39 -12.53
CA THR A 204 16.70 -28.15 -13.26
C THR A 204 16.16 -28.21 -14.70
N GLY A 205 15.45 -27.17 -15.13
CA GLY A 205 14.87 -27.05 -16.48
C GLY A 205 13.50 -26.34 -16.49
N ASP A 206 13.06 -25.89 -17.66
CA ASP A 206 11.71 -25.33 -17.82
C ASP A 206 10.66 -26.42 -17.58
N ASN A 207 9.69 -26.15 -16.69
CA ASN A 207 8.67 -27.10 -16.19
C ASN A 207 9.20 -28.21 -15.25
N ALA A 208 10.42 -28.10 -14.74
CA ALA A 208 10.94 -29.02 -13.73
C ALA A 208 10.06 -29.04 -12.47
N LYS A 209 9.74 -30.24 -11.99
CA LYS A 209 8.98 -30.44 -10.76
C LYS A 209 9.83 -30.01 -9.57
N LYS A 210 9.22 -29.26 -8.66
CA LYS A 210 9.88 -28.71 -7.46
C LYS A 210 9.62 -29.61 -6.26
N LYS A 211 10.62 -29.72 -5.38
CA LYS A 211 10.48 -30.39 -4.08
C LYS A 211 9.23 -29.90 -3.35
N GLY A 212 8.44 -30.82 -2.78
CA GLY A 212 7.16 -30.54 -2.10
C GLY A 212 5.92 -30.51 -2.99
N GLN A 213 6.08 -30.50 -4.33
CA GLN A 213 4.99 -30.76 -5.25
C GLN A 213 4.62 -32.25 -5.25
N VAL A 214 3.49 -32.58 -5.88
CA VAL A 214 2.98 -33.94 -6.07
C VAL A 214 2.84 -34.24 -7.56
N GLN A 215 3.06 -35.49 -7.95
CA GLN A 215 2.98 -35.93 -9.35
C GLN A 215 2.38 -37.32 -9.47
N ALA A 216 1.82 -37.66 -10.64
CA ALA A 216 1.46 -39.04 -10.93
C ALA A 216 2.72 -39.91 -10.88
N LYS A 217 2.59 -41.11 -10.29
CA LYS A 217 3.64 -42.12 -10.35
C LYS A 217 3.87 -42.50 -11.82
N SER A 218 5.12 -42.71 -12.20
CA SER A 218 5.45 -43.06 -13.57
C SER A 218 4.72 -44.33 -14.03
N GLY A 219 4.04 -44.26 -15.18
CA GLY A 219 3.18 -45.31 -15.73
C GLY A 219 1.71 -45.25 -15.26
N ASP A 220 1.35 -44.30 -14.40
CA ASP A 220 -0.02 -44.07 -13.92
C ASP A 220 -0.67 -42.79 -14.50
N GLU A 221 0.00 -42.08 -15.42
CA GLU A 221 -0.39 -40.74 -15.87
C GLU A 221 -1.79 -40.68 -16.49
N ASN A 222 -2.25 -41.78 -17.09
CA ASN A 222 -3.58 -41.91 -17.71
C ASN A 222 -4.58 -42.73 -16.87
N LYS A 223 -4.25 -43.06 -15.62
CA LYS A 223 -5.11 -43.85 -14.73
C LYS A 223 -6.00 -42.96 -13.86
N VAL A 224 -7.12 -43.51 -13.41
CA VAL A 224 -8.03 -42.83 -12.47
C VAL A 224 -7.59 -43.05 -11.01
N THR A 225 -7.70 -42.02 -10.17
CA THR A 225 -7.36 -42.10 -8.74
C THR A 225 -8.61 -42.04 -7.85
N THR A 226 -8.50 -42.37 -6.56
CA THR A 226 -9.63 -42.33 -5.62
C THR A 226 -9.72 -41.00 -4.88
N VAL A 227 -10.91 -40.65 -4.36
CA VAL A 227 -11.09 -39.45 -3.50
C VAL A 227 -10.18 -39.47 -2.27
N GLY A 228 -9.90 -40.65 -1.71
CA GLY A 228 -8.95 -40.82 -0.61
C GLY A 228 -7.52 -40.46 -1.02
N ASN A 229 -7.08 -40.92 -2.18
CA ASN A 229 -5.76 -40.58 -2.72
C ASN A 229 -5.63 -39.08 -3.00
N VAL A 230 -6.68 -38.41 -3.48
CA VAL A 230 -6.68 -36.96 -3.69
C VAL A 230 -6.55 -36.21 -2.35
N ALA A 231 -7.27 -36.63 -1.31
CA ALA A 231 -7.14 -36.04 0.01
C ALA A 231 -5.74 -36.26 0.60
N SER A 232 -5.17 -37.46 0.47
CA SER A 232 -3.80 -37.75 0.87
C SER A 232 -2.80 -36.87 0.12
N MET A 233 -2.97 -36.70 -1.20
CA MET A 233 -2.11 -35.83 -2.01
C MET A 233 -2.13 -34.38 -1.52
N ILE A 234 -3.31 -33.82 -1.24
CA ILE A 234 -3.44 -32.44 -0.74
C ILE A 234 -2.71 -32.30 0.61
N ASN A 235 -2.86 -33.28 1.49
CA ASN A 235 -2.23 -33.27 2.80
C ASN A 235 -0.71 -33.54 2.75
N SER A 236 -0.23 -34.22 1.71
CA SER A 236 1.20 -34.49 1.49
C SER A 236 1.93 -33.38 0.75
N ALA A 237 1.22 -32.50 0.03
CA ALA A 237 1.81 -31.35 -0.65
C ALA A 237 2.41 -30.36 0.36
N LYS A 238 3.61 -29.86 0.07
CA LYS A 238 4.37 -28.96 0.95
C LYS A 238 4.76 -27.69 0.23
N TRP A 239 4.77 -26.58 0.96
CA TRP A 239 5.48 -25.35 0.58
C TRP A 239 6.58 -25.08 1.60
N PHE A 240 7.56 -24.24 1.28
CA PHE A 240 8.72 -24.01 2.14
C PHE A 240 8.84 -22.53 2.53
N ALA A 241 8.95 -22.26 3.83
CA ALA A 241 9.13 -20.92 4.38
C ALA A 241 10.61 -20.70 4.77
N LYS A 242 11.29 -19.78 4.09
CA LYS A 242 12.69 -19.45 4.37
C LYS A 242 12.80 -18.02 4.89
N ALA A 243 13.49 -17.85 6.02
CA ALA A 243 14.05 -16.58 6.46
C ALA A 243 15.56 -16.62 6.21
N SER A 244 16.20 -15.49 5.93
CA SER A 244 17.66 -15.42 5.74
C SER A 244 18.17 -14.06 6.17
N ASN A 245 19.27 -14.03 6.93
CA ASN A 245 19.95 -12.80 7.33
C ASN A 245 21.32 -12.72 6.64
N THR A 246 21.69 -11.55 6.11
CA THR A 246 23.03 -11.27 5.56
C THR A 246 24.00 -10.90 6.69
N THR A 247 25.21 -10.39 6.43
CA THR A 247 26.28 -10.09 7.43
C THR A 247 25.96 -8.97 8.43
N ASP A 248 24.67 -8.74 8.71
CA ASP A 248 24.12 -7.73 9.60
C ASP A 248 23.74 -8.40 10.94
N GLU A 249 24.07 -7.77 12.07
CA GLU A 249 24.06 -8.41 13.40
C GLU A 249 22.66 -8.83 13.91
N VAL A 250 22.55 -10.04 14.48
CA VAL A 250 21.38 -10.60 15.19
C VAL A 250 21.87 -11.12 16.55
N THR A 251 21.36 -10.58 17.66
CA THR A 251 22.03 -10.61 18.98
C THR A 251 21.51 -11.69 19.96
N ASP A 252 21.06 -12.87 19.50
CA ASP A 252 20.58 -13.97 20.38
C ASP A 252 21.09 -15.36 19.90
N ASP A 253 21.18 -16.35 20.79
CA ASP A 253 22.09 -17.51 20.70
C ASP A 253 21.69 -18.63 19.71
N ASN A 254 20.44 -18.72 19.28
CA ASN A 254 20.01 -19.72 18.29
C ASN A 254 19.59 -19.03 17.00
N LYS A 255 20.56 -18.96 16.08
CA LYS A 255 20.37 -18.45 14.72
C LYS A 255 19.22 -19.20 14.07
N THR A 256 18.54 -18.50 13.17
CA THR A 256 17.78 -19.15 12.10
C THR A 256 18.56 -20.36 11.61
N ASP A 257 17.83 -21.46 11.42
CA ASP A 257 18.36 -22.74 10.98
C ASP A 257 18.76 -22.70 9.49
N ASP A 258 19.53 -21.67 9.12
CA ASP A 258 19.95 -21.40 7.75
C ASP A 258 20.95 -22.46 7.26
N ALA A 259 21.61 -23.15 8.20
CA ALA A 259 22.57 -24.21 7.93
C ALA A 259 21.94 -25.61 7.86
N GLU A 260 20.97 -25.98 8.72
CA GLU A 260 20.31 -27.30 8.59
C GLU A 260 19.15 -27.28 7.58
N ASN A 261 18.72 -26.11 7.12
CA ASN A 261 17.58 -26.00 6.20
C ASN A 261 17.74 -24.97 5.07
N ALA A 262 18.71 -25.22 4.18
CA ALA A 262 18.98 -24.38 3.01
C ALA A 262 17.76 -24.13 2.10
N ASP A 263 16.76 -25.04 2.11
CA ASP A 263 15.54 -24.94 1.31
C ASP A 263 14.36 -24.24 2.04
N GLY A 264 14.49 -23.93 3.34
CA GLY A 264 13.43 -23.37 4.20
C GLY A 264 12.60 -24.43 4.94
N HIS A 265 11.83 -24.03 5.95
CA HIS A 265 11.00 -24.95 6.75
C HIS A 265 9.81 -25.46 5.95
N ALA A 266 9.60 -26.79 5.93
CA ALA A 266 8.50 -27.42 5.21
C ALA A 266 7.16 -27.17 5.92
N MET A 267 6.16 -26.77 5.15
CA MET A 267 4.82 -26.41 5.60
C MET A 267 3.80 -27.28 4.86
N SER A 268 3.09 -28.11 5.59
CA SER A 268 2.02 -28.99 5.13
C SER A 268 0.65 -28.29 5.21
N ALA A 269 -0.38 -28.90 4.62
CA ALA A 269 -1.75 -28.41 4.76
C ALA A 269 -2.17 -28.41 6.24
N GLY A 270 -2.53 -27.23 6.76
CA GLY A 270 -2.95 -27.04 8.16
C GLY A 270 -1.87 -26.47 9.09
N ASP A 271 -0.62 -26.34 8.64
CA ASP A 271 0.46 -25.78 9.45
C ASP A 271 0.32 -24.26 9.67
N LYS A 272 0.84 -23.77 10.81
CA LYS A 272 0.79 -22.34 11.19
C LYS A 272 2.15 -21.67 11.00
N LEU A 273 2.22 -20.65 10.14
CA LEU A 273 3.35 -19.72 10.11
C LEU A 273 3.21 -18.67 11.22
N THR A 274 4.18 -18.59 12.14
CA THR A 274 4.20 -17.58 13.22
C THR A 274 5.35 -16.61 13.00
N LEU A 275 5.04 -15.32 12.88
CA LEU A 275 6.04 -14.24 12.82
C LEU A 275 6.11 -13.54 14.18
N LYS A 276 7.25 -13.63 14.86
CA LYS A 276 7.50 -12.99 16.16
C LYS A 276 8.43 -11.79 16.00
N ALA A 277 8.07 -10.64 16.56
CA ALA A 277 8.91 -9.45 16.59
C ALA A 277 9.57 -9.30 17.98
N GLY A 278 10.86 -8.94 18.02
CA GLY A 278 11.58 -8.64 19.27
C GLY A 278 11.19 -7.29 19.89
N LYS A 279 11.76 -6.93 21.04
CA LYS A 279 11.38 -5.76 21.87
C LYS A 279 11.25 -4.44 21.10
N ASN A 280 12.15 -4.18 20.15
CA ASN A 280 12.23 -2.92 19.40
C ASN A 280 11.52 -2.96 18.04
N LEU A 281 10.89 -4.09 17.67
CA LEU A 281 10.12 -4.25 16.44
C LEU A 281 8.67 -4.59 16.76
N ARG A 282 7.77 -4.22 15.85
CA ARG A 282 6.36 -4.60 15.86
C ARG A 282 6.00 -5.25 14.54
N VAL A 283 5.16 -6.28 14.60
CA VAL A 283 4.51 -6.89 13.44
C VAL A 283 2.99 -6.79 13.60
N LYS A 284 2.31 -6.21 12.62
CA LYS A 284 0.84 -6.14 12.56
C LYS A 284 0.37 -6.93 11.35
N ARG A 285 -0.60 -7.83 11.54
CA ARG A 285 -1.33 -8.49 10.45
C ARG A 285 -2.67 -7.80 10.24
N ASP A 286 -2.98 -7.45 9.01
CA ASP A 286 -4.30 -6.95 8.59
C ASP A 286 -4.72 -7.69 7.31
N GLY A 287 -5.68 -8.61 7.43
CA GLY A 287 -5.99 -9.54 6.35
C GLY A 287 -4.76 -10.36 5.91
N ALA A 288 -4.34 -10.19 4.67
CA ALA A 288 -3.17 -10.84 4.06
C ALA A 288 -1.86 -10.06 4.24
N ASP A 289 -1.92 -8.80 4.66
CA ASP A 289 -0.75 -7.93 4.78
C ASP A 289 -0.10 -8.03 6.16
N PHE A 290 1.23 -8.04 6.17
CA PHE A 290 2.04 -7.95 7.38
C PHE A 290 2.88 -6.66 7.32
N THR A 291 2.67 -5.77 8.28
CA THR A 291 3.45 -4.52 8.41
C THR A 291 4.46 -4.66 9.54
N PHE A 292 5.72 -4.34 9.24
CA PHE A 292 6.80 -4.24 10.22
C PHE A 292 7.08 -2.78 10.54
N ALA A 293 7.22 -2.44 11.83
CA ALA A 293 7.52 -1.09 12.29
C ALA A 293 8.47 -1.13 13.49
N LEU A 294 9.23 -0.05 13.72
CA LEU A 294 9.93 0.14 14.99
C LEU A 294 8.93 0.40 16.12
N ASN A 295 9.32 0.03 17.33
CA ASN A 295 8.58 0.40 18.53
C ASN A 295 8.76 1.91 18.80
N ASN A 296 7.72 2.60 19.31
CA ASN A 296 7.79 4.04 19.59
C ASN A 296 8.86 4.36 20.63
N THR A 297 9.11 3.42 21.54
CA THR A 297 10.21 3.46 22.49
C THR A 297 11.20 2.37 22.08
N VAL A 298 12.40 2.79 21.72
CA VAL A 298 13.52 1.90 21.41
C VAL A 298 14.37 1.79 22.67
N ASP A 299 14.42 0.60 23.24
CA ASP A 299 15.27 0.29 24.39
C ASP A 299 16.39 -0.63 23.91
N LEU A 300 17.58 -0.05 23.80
CA LEU A 300 18.79 -0.73 23.35
C LEU A 300 19.50 -1.47 24.48
N THR A 301 19.03 -1.36 25.73
CA THR A 301 19.69 -1.87 26.94
C THR A 301 21.09 -1.29 27.17
N ASN A 302 21.78 -1.73 28.22
CA ASN A 302 23.13 -1.26 28.56
C ASN A 302 24.19 -1.68 27.53
N ALA A 303 23.91 -2.75 26.77
CA ALA A 303 24.82 -3.28 25.76
C ALA A 303 24.63 -2.62 24.39
N GLY A 304 23.46 -2.03 24.14
CA GLY A 304 23.18 -1.42 22.85
C GLY A 304 23.70 0.01 22.75
N SER A 305 23.91 0.46 21.53
CA SER A 305 24.39 1.80 21.22
C SER A 305 23.77 2.32 19.93
N LEU A 306 23.76 3.64 19.79
CA LEU A 306 23.39 4.32 18.54
C LEU A 306 24.62 5.03 18.00
N THR A 307 25.08 4.64 16.80
CA THR A 307 26.20 5.30 16.12
C THR A 307 25.71 6.03 14.88
N ILE A 308 25.98 7.34 14.81
CA ILE A 308 25.63 8.20 13.69
C ILE A 308 26.91 8.94 13.28
N GLY A 309 27.60 8.42 12.25
CA GLY A 309 28.88 8.96 11.81
C GLY A 309 29.94 8.93 12.93
N GLY A 310 30.41 10.11 13.36
CA GLY A 310 31.39 10.27 14.44
C GLY A 310 30.79 10.39 15.84
N THR A 311 29.46 10.32 15.97
CA THR A 311 28.75 10.42 17.24
C THR A 311 28.29 9.05 17.70
N THR A 312 28.52 8.77 18.98
CA THR A 312 28.05 7.54 19.62
C THR A 312 27.25 7.90 20.88
N VAL A 313 26.07 7.31 20.99
CA VAL A 313 25.24 7.32 22.20
C VAL A 313 25.29 5.94 22.82
N THR A 314 25.79 5.88 24.05
CA THR A 314 25.87 4.66 24.86
C THR A 314 25.23 4.91 26.22
N ASN A 315 25.28 3.91 27.10
CA ASN A 315 24.92 4.07 28.50
C ASN A 315 25.76 5.14 29.24
N ASP A 316 26.95 5.49 28.75
CA ASP A 316 27.86 6.44 29.41
C ASP A 316 27.61 7.91 29.01
N GLY A 317 26.80 8.15 27.98
CA GLY A 317 26.43 9.48 27.51
C GLY A 317 26.64 9.68 26.01
N VAL A 318 26.95 10.93 25.64
CA VAL A 318 27.13 11.34 24.24
C VAL A 318 28.59 11.66 23.99
N THR A 319 29.17 11.02 22.97
CA THR A 319 30.54 11.29 22.52
C THR A 319 30.54 11.73 21.07
N ILE A 320 31.23 12.85 20.78
CA ILE A 320 31.49 13.33 19.43
C ILE A 320 32.99 13.24 19.18
N LYS A 321 33.40 12.43 18.20
CA LYS A 321 34.82 12.24 17.86
C LYS A 321 35.44 13.54 17.35
N ALA A 322 36.61 13.89 17.89
CA ALA A 322 37.42 15.01 17.40
C ALA A 322 37.81 14.80 15.94
N LYS A 323 37.71 15.86 15.12
CA LYS A 323 38.13 15.85 13.71
C LYS A 323 39.46 16.57 13.45
N GLU A 324 39.91 17.45 14.35
CA GLU A 324 41.11 18.27 14.17
C GLU A 324 42.26 17.85 15.08
N ALA A 325 43.49 17.95 14.57
CA ALA A 325 44.70 17.67 15.34
C ALA A 325 44.85 18.67 16.51
N GLY A 326 45.05 18.15 17.73
CA GLY A 326 45.18 18.94 18.96
C GLY A 326 43.88 19.17 19.73
N LYS A 327 42.75 18.62 19.28
CA LYS A 327 41.48 18.56 20.05
C LYS A 327 41.24 17.15 20.60
N THR A 328 40.53 17.05 21.71
CA THR A 328 39.99 15.79 22.24
C THR A 328 38.50 15.67 21.95
N ASN A 329 37.92 14.47 22.14
CA ASN A 329 36.50 14.27 21.91
C ASN A 329 35.67 15.21 22.78
N VAL A 330 34.57 15.72 22.23
CA VAL A 330 33.56 16.40 23.05
C VAL A 330 32.73 15.33 23.71
N THR A 331 32.64 15.36 25.04
CA THR A 331 31.88 14.38 25.81
C THR A 331 30.91 15.07 26.76
N LEU A 332 29.67 14.58 26.77
CA LEU A 332 28.68 14.93 27.77
C LEU A 332 28.34 13.64 28.53
N THR A 333 28.75 13.60 29.78
CA THR A 333 28.56 12.46 30.68
C THR A 333 27.86 12.91 31.96
N ALA A 334 27.58 11.98 32.87
CA ALA A 334 27.10 12.31 34.21
C ALA A 334 28.04 13.26 34.99
N ASN A 335 29.32 13.37 34.59
CA ASN A 335 30.31 14.23 35.23
C ASN A 335 30.38 15.66 34.63
N GLY A 336 29.55 15.96 33.62
CA GLY A 336 29.51 17.26 32.96
C GLY A 336 30.07 17.26 31.54
N LEU A 337 30.39 18.46 31.05
CA LEU A 337 30.86 18.71 29.68
C LEU A 337 32.39 18.82 29.65
N ASP A 338 33.02 17.99 28.81
CA ASP A 338 34.36 18.26 28.28
C ASP A 338 34.20 18.78 26.84
N ASN A 339 34.60 20.04 26.61
CA ASN A 339 34.49 20.69 25.30
C ASN A 339 35.65 20.34 24.35
N GLY A 340 36.51 19.38 24.69
CA GLY A 340 37.53 18.87 23.78
C GLY A 340 38.62 19.89 23.40
N GLY A 341 38.83 20.91 24.25
CA GLY A 341 39.71 22.04 23.97
C GLY A 341 39.15 23.08 22.98
N ASN A 342 37.86 23.05 22.64
CA ASN A 342 37.25 24.04 21.75
C ASN A 342 36.98 25.39 22.47
N LYS A 343 37.04 26.50 21.73
CA LYS A 343 36.64 27.83 22.23
C LYS A 343 35.14 27.83 22.50
N ILE A 344 34.75 28.45 23.62
CA ILE A 344 33.34 28.75 23.93
C ILE A 344 33.09 30.18 23.45
N VAL A 345 32.23 30.34 22.45
CA VAL A 345 31.88 31.63 21.84
C VAL A 345 30.44 31.99 22.16
N ASN A 346 30.05 33.24 21.94
CA ASN A 346 28.71 33.76 22.25
C ASN A 346 28.36 33.70 23.75
N VAL A 347 29.37 33.86 24.60
CA VAL A 347 29.17 34.06 26.04
C VAL A 347 28.77 35.49 26.31
N ALA A 348 27.68 35.61 27.00
CA ALA A 348 27.22 36.79 27.64
C ALA A 348 28.12 37.60 28.56
N ALA A 349 27.67 38.84 28.78
CA ALA A 349 28.09 39.63 29.92
C ALA A 349 27.37 39.32 31.25
N GLY A 350 27.84 38.35 32.06
CA GLY A 350 27.54 38.07 33.49
C GLY A 350 26.59 39.00 34.28
N LYS A 351 25.47 38.50 34.80
CA LYS A 351 24.57 39.27 35.70
C LYS A 351 24.71 38.87 37.15
N ASP A 352 24.69 37.57 37.44
CA ASP A 352 24.77 37.06 38.81
C ASP A 352 26.21 36.69 39.17
N GLU A 353 26.54 36.58 40.45
CA GLU A 353 27.92 36.29 40.90
C GLU A 353 28.44 34.92 40.43
N THR A 354 27.53 34.07 39.97
CA THR A 354 27.87 32.73 39.54
C THR A 354 28.11 32.61 38.03
N ASP A 355 28.14 33.76 37.36
CA ASP A 355 28.36 33.95 35.94
C ASP A 355 29.80 33.89 35.48
N ALA A 356 30.10 32.95 34.56
CA ALA A 356 31.15 33.10 33.57
C ALA A 356 30.99 34.45 32.89
N VAL A 357 32.07 35.20 33.04
CA VAL A 357 32.25 36.51 32.48
C VAL A 357 32.76 36.39 31.06
N ASN A 358 32.29 37.24 30.16
CA ASN A 358 32.91 37.39 28.85
C ASN A 358 34.00 38.46 28.88
N VAL A 359 34.84 38.46 27.83
CA VAL A 359 35.94 39.44 27.68
C VAL A 359 35.44 40.90 27.65
N ALA A 360 34.19 41.15 27.25
CA ALA A 360 33.65 42.50 27.21
C ALA A 360 33.39 43.08 28.61
N GLN A 361 32.86 42.27 29.54
CA GLN A 361 32.71 42.69 30.94
C GLN A 361 34.05 43.02 31.57
N LEU A 362 35.03 42.20 31.25
CA LEU A 362 36.41 42.36 31.64
C LEU A 362 36.99 43.73 31.28
N LYS A 363 36.86 44.06 30.00
CA LYS A 363 37.35 45.31 29.44
C LYS A 363 36.60 46.54 29.98
N SER A 364 35.37 46.36 30.47
CA SER A 364 34.56 47.47 31.00
C SER A 364 35.00 47.95 32.39
N THR A 365 35.66 47.10 33.17
CA THR A 365 36.12 47.42 34.53
C THR A 365 37.61 47.77 34.60
N GLU A 366 38.39 47.38 33.60
CA GLU A 366 39.81 47.72 33.50
C GLU A 366 40.03 49.23 33.34
N ARG A 367 41.01 49.81 34.04
CA ARG A 367 41.41 51.22 33.89
C ARG A 367 42.92 51.35 33.89
N HIS A 368 43.49 51.94 32.84
CA HIS A 368 44.93 52.22 32.75
C HIS A 368 45.19 53.60 32.14
N ILE A 369 46.41 54.12 32.30
CA ILE A 369 46.86 55.35 31.62
C ILE A 369 47.50 54.92 30.31
N THR A 370 46.97 55.37 29.17
CA THR A 370 47.51 55.02 27.85
C THR A 370 48.97 55.51 27.72
N PRO A 371 49.93 54.67 27.28
CA PRO A 371 51.28 55.13 27.01
C PRO A 371 51.29 56.11 25.81
N THR A 372 51.25 57.41 26.09
CA THR A 372 51.29 58.47 25.08
C THR A 372 52.02 59.71 25.61
N THR A 373 52.26 60.66 24.72
CA THR A 373 52.81 61.97 25.09
C THR A 373 51.68 62.86 25.60
N TYR A 374 51.75 63.26 26.87
CA TYR A 374 50.79 64.18 27.47
C TYR A 374 51.26 65.63 27.36
N THR A 375 50.35 66.52 26.97
CA THR A 375 50.64 67.95 26.73
C THR A 375 50.40 68.81 27.96
N TYR A 376 51.30 69.77 28.21
CA TYR A 376 51.13 70.80 29.24
C TYR A 376 49.93 71.71 28.93
N ASN A 377 49.03 71.89 29.90
CA ASN A 377 47.93 72.84 29.87
C ASN A 377 48.39 74.16 30.52
N ASP A 378 48.38 75.25 29.76
CA ASP A 378 48.88 76.56 30.17
C ASP A 378 47.96 77.30 31.17
N THR A 379 46.65 77.01 31.16
CA THR A 379 45.65 77.62 32.07
C THR A 379 45.74 76.99 33.45
N ASP A 380 45.72 75.67 33.48
CA ASP A 380 45.78 74.88 34.70
C ASP A 380 47.23 74.67 35.17
N LYS A 381 48.19 75.18 34.39
CA LYS A 381 49.62 74.96 34.50
C LYS A 381 49.97 73.52 34.87
N SER A 382 49.37 72.52 34.23
CA SER A 382 49.50 71.11 34.62
C SER A 382 49.49 70.20 33.41
N VAL A 383 50.06 68.99 33.54
CA VAL A 383 49.83 67.91 32.58
C VAL A 383 48.71 67.04 33.13
N THR A 384 47.67 66.86 32.33
CA THR A 384 46.50 66.04 32.72
C THR A 384 46.58 64.69 32.04
N LEU A 385 46.56 63.61 32.83
CA LEU A 385 46.53 62.23 32.36
C LEU A 385 45.09 61.71 32.41
N THR A 386 44.67 61.13 31.30
CA THR A 386 43.34 60.55 31.12
C THR A 386 43.43 59.02 31.22
N TYR A 387 42.52 58.43 32.00
CA TYR A 387 42.39 56.98 32.06
C TYR A 387 41.63 56.45 30.85
N THR A 388 42.05 55.30 30.32
CA THR A 388 41.34 54.52 29.31
C THR A 388 40.83 53.20 29.89
N ASP A 389 39.73 52.70 29.36
CA ASP A 389 39.20 51.37 29.66
C ASP A 389 39.96 50.27 28.90
N GLY A 390 39.59 49.00 29.13
CA GLY A 390 40.17 47.85 28.43
C GLY A 390 39.79 47.72 26.95
N ASN A 391 38.98 48.64 26.43
CA ASN A 391 38.72 48.83 25.00
C ASN A 391 39.55 49.98 24.41
N GLY A 392 40.41 50.64 25.20
CA GLY A 392 41.19 51.80 24.78
C GLY A 392 40.39 53.10 24.70
N LYS A 393 39.19 53.16 25.30
CA LYS A 393 38.33 54.36 25.30
C LYS A 393 38.55 55.20 26.55
N VAL A 394 38.68 56.51 26.39
CA VAL A 394 38.86 57.46 27.50
C VAL A 394 37.67 57.43 28.45
N VAL A 395 37.94 57.32 29.75
CA VAL A 395 36.93 57.33 30.82
C VAL A 395 36.66 58.76 31.27
N ALA A 396 35.43 59.22 31.13
CA ALA A 396 35.04 60.60 31.41
C ALA A 396 35.20 60.97 32.91
N ASN A 397 35.50 62.24 33.16
CA ASN A 397 35.56 62.86 34.50
C ASN A 397 36.53 62.19 35.49
N THR A 398 37.49 61.41 35.01
CA THR A 398 38.50 60.79 35.86
C THR A 398 39.87 61.09 35.27
N GLU A 399 40.57 61.99 35.93
CA GLU A 399 41.85 62.53 35.48
C GLU A 399 42.84 62.51 36.64
N ALA A 400 44.10 62.23 36.34
CA ALA A 400 45.21 62.52 37.23
C ALA A 400 45.89 63.80 36.74
N LYS A 401 45.98 64.84 37.57
CA LYS A 401 46.67 66.09 37.20
C LYS A 401 48.06 66.13 37.83
N ILE A 402 49.08 66.26 37.01
CA ILE A 402 50.44 66.64 37.41
C ILE A 402 50.49 68.17 37.39
N ASP A 403 50.45 68.80 38.57
CA ASP A 403 50.62 70.24 38.70
C ASP A 403 52.06 70.65 38.30
N LEU A 404 52.16 71.51 37.29
CA LEU A 404 53.38 72.09 36.74
C LEU A 404 53.37 73.63 36.88
N SER A 405 52.57 74.16 37.82
CA SER A 405 52.40 75.59 38.06
C SER A 405 53.69 76.30 38.44
N GLY A 406 54.67 75.55 38.97
CA GLY A 406 56.04 76.00 39.20
C GLY A 406 56.94 76.07 37.95
N LEU A 407 56.53 75.59 36.77
CA LEU A 407 57.37 75.48 35.56
C LEU A 407 57.30 76.71 34.64
N ALA A 408 56.15 77.38 34.54
CA ALA A 408 55.93 78.56 33.68
C ALA A 408 56.82 79.76 34.01
N SER A 409 57.40 79.80 35.22
CA SER A 409 58.39 80.82 35.61
C SER A 409 59.75 80.68 34.90
N LYS A 410 59.98 79.62 34.11
CA LYS A 410 61.30 79.28 33.54
C LYS A 410 61.44 79.42 32.01
N ILE A 411 60.38 79.65 31.20
CA ILE A 411 60.47 79.72 29.72
C ILE A 411 59.60 80.85 29.13
N LYS A 412 60.20 81.88 28.52
CA LYS A 412 59.54 82.94 27.73
C LYS A 412 60.29 83.18 26.40
N ASP A 413 59.51 83.44 25.33
CA ASP A 413 59.81 84.10 24.03
C ASP A 413 60.05 83.26 22.74
N TYR A 414 59.15 83.37 21.74
CA TYR A 414 59.33 82.94 20.33
C TYR A 414 58.61 83.89 19.32
N SER A 415 59.12 84.07 18.09
CA SER A 415 58.58 84.93 17.01
C SER A 415 58.67 84.26 15.60
N PHE A 416 57.85 84.68 14.59
CA PHE A 416 57.86 84.11 13.20
C PHE A 416 57.58 85.14 12.07
N LYS A 417 57.81 84.76 10.79
CA LYS A 417 57.80 85.61 9.57
C LYS A 417 56.65 85.30 8.58
N THR A 418 56.28 86.22 7.68
CA THR A 418 55.19 86.06 6.66
C THR A 418 55.59 86.48 5.23
N ASN A 419 55.00 85.85 4.19
CA ASN A 419 55.24 86.01 2.73
C ASN A 419 54.00 85.57 1.87
N ALA A 420 53.83 85.99 0.61
CA ALA A 420 52.72 85.64 -0.32
C ALA A 420 53.19 85.03 -1.66
N THR A 421 52.52 84.00 -2.20
CA THR A 421 52.92 83.25 -3.43
C THR A 421 51.74 82.90 -4.38
N GLY A 422 51.97 82.75 -5.70
CA GLY A 422 50.96 82.43 -6.73
C GLY A 422 51.30 82.94 -8.14
N SER A 423 50.65 82.42 -9.21
CA SER A 423 51.01 82.73 -10.61
C SER A 423 50.55 84.10 -11.15
N ASN A 424 49.72 84.85 -10.40
CA ASN A 424 49.17 86.17 -10.78
C ASN A 424 49.30 87.21 -9.64
N LEU A 425 50.48 87.38 -9.05
CA LEU A 425 50.73 88.35 -7.95
C LEU A 425 50.90 89.80 -8.46
N VAL A 426 50.54 90.80 -7.63
CA VAL A 426 50.71 92.25 -7.90
C VAL A 426 51.51 92.90 -6.75
N GLY A 427 52.78 93.31 -6.97
CA GLY A 427 53.65 94.02 -6.00
C GLY A 427 54.88 93.25 -5.47
N THR A 428 55.86 93.94 -4.87
CA THR A 428 57.10 93.34 -4.31
C THR A 428 56.88 92.73 -2.93
N VAL A 429 57.38 91.51 -2.71
CA VAL A 429 57.14 90.72 -1.49
C VAL A 429 58.41 90.63 -0.64
N ILE A 430 58.33 90.96 0.66
CA ILE A 430 59.43 90.88 1.63
C ILE A 430 59.00 90.13 2.89
N ASP A 431 59.83 89.19 3.31
CA ASP A 431 59.69 88.45 4.57
C ASP A 431 59.69 89.42 5.76
N THR A 432 58.54 89.54 6.44
CA THR A 432 58.39 90.45 7.59
C THR A 432 58.14 89.65 8.86
N THR A 433 58.99 89.86 9.88
CA THR A 433 58.82 89.26 11.23
C THR A 433 57.65 89.94 11.94
N VAL A 434 56.67 89.16 12.35
CA VAL A 434 55.55 89.65 13.17
C VAL A 434 55.86 89.28 14.62
N ALA A 435 56.07 90.30 15.46
CA ALA A 435 56.29 90.11 16.90
C ALA A 435 55.02 89.59 17.59
N SER A 436 55.19 88.94 18.75
CA SER A 436 54.07 88.47 19.56
C SER A 436 53.09 89.61 19.85
N GLY A 437 51.85 89.52 19.32
CA GLY A 437 50.76 90.48 19.53
C GLY A 437 50.33 91.40 18.38
N LYS A 438 50.60 91.10 17.09
CA LYS A 438 50.18 91.89 15.90
C LYS A 438 49.45 91.03 14.81
N SER A 439 48.76 91.60 13.79
CA SER A 439 47.76 90.90 12.90
C SER A 439 47.75 91.25 11.36
N VAL A 440 47.05 90.44 10.52
CA VAL A 440 46.91 90.48 9.00
C VAL A 440 45.47 90.01 8.49
N ASN A 441 44.87 90.47 7.33
CA ASN A 441 43.44 90.25 6.86
C ASN A 441 43.12 89.94 5.31
N PHE A 442 41.97 89.28 4.89
CA PHE A 442 41.49 88.84 3.48
C PHE A 442 39.89 88.71 3.15
N ALA A 443 39.27 88.77 1.88
CA ALA A 443 37.73 88.74 1.51
C ALA A 443 37.13 88.31 0.02
N ALA A 444 35.80 87.92 -0.28
CA ALA A 444 35.09 87.49 -1.64
C ALA A 444 33.48 87.64 -1.97
N SER A 445 32.89 87.27 -3.19
CA SER A 445 31.48 87.51 -3.80
C SER A 445 30.55 86.35 -4.43
N ASP A 446 29.21 86.57 -4.71
CA ASP A 446 27.98 85.73 -5.06
C ASP A 446 27.92 84.23 -5.47
N ASN A 447 28.09 83.80 -6.73
CA ASN A 447 28.04 82.35 -7.07
C ASN A 447 29.35 81.65 -6.71
N LEU A 448 30.39 82.43 -6.34
CA LEU A 448 31.74 82.07 -5.87
C LEU A 448 31.88 82.28 -4.35
N THR A 449 32.93 81.77 -3.73
CA THR A 449 33.11 81.65 -2.28
C THR A 449 34.61 81.72 -1.97
N LEU A 450 35.01 82.48 -0.94
CA LEU A 450 36.37 82.47 -0.41
C LEU A 450 36.54 81.24 0.46
N LYS A 451 37.61 80.51 0.20
CA LYS A 451 37.96 79.28 0.89
C LYS A 451 39.41 79.37 1.34
N GLN A 452 39.63 79.60 2.62
CA GLN A 452 40.96 79.44 3.23
C GLN A 452 41.39 77.97 3.14
N ASP A 453 42.54 77.73 2.51
CA ASP A 453 43.17 76.41 2.36
C ASP A 453 44.54 76.39 3.06
N VAL A 454 44.57 75.94 4.32
CA VAL A 454 45.84 75.75 5.05
C VAL A 454 46.45 74.40 4.69
N LYS A 455 47.70 74.38 4.21
CA LYS A 455 48.47 73.16 3.90
C LYS A 455 49.93 73.27 4.37
N ASP A 456 50.40 72.26 5.11
CA ASP A 456 51.80 72.09 5.55
C ASP A 456 52.38 73.27 6.36
N GLY A 457 51.59 73.86 7.26
CA GLY A 457 51.99 75.02 8.05
C GLY A 457 52.06 76.33 7.23
N ASN A 458 51.92 76.24 5.90
CA ASN A 458 51.64 77.35 5.03
C ASN A 458 50.12 77.53 4.90
N VAL A 459 49.64 78.70 5.28
CA VAL A 459 48.25 79.08 5.04
C VAL A 459 48.13 79.59 3.59
N THR A 460 47.32 78.93 2.76
CA THR A 460 46.91 79.41 1.43
C THR A 460 45.44 79.82 1.48
N TYR A 461 44.98 80.69 0.60
CA TYR A 461 43.57 81.04 0.46
C TYR A 461 43.17 80.85 -1.03
N THR A 462 42.06 80.14 -1.29
CA THR A 462 41.50 79.71 -2.60
C THR A 462 40.06 80.22 -2.78
N TYR A 463 39.50 80.27 -3.99
CA TYR A 463 38.15 80.80 -4.26
C TYR A 463 37.30 79.79 -5.16
N GLY A 464 35.96 79.54 -4.95
CA GLY A 464 35.09 78.53 -5.71
C GLY A 464 33.51 78.60 -5.57
N LEU A 465 32.62 77.80 -6.25
CA LEU A 465 31.13 78.06 -6.46
C LEU A 465 30.01 77.35 -5.56
N LYS A 466 28.69 77.68 -5.67
CA LYS A 466 27.48 77.28 -4.84
C LYS A 466 26.74 75.90 -5.10
N ASN A 467 25.79 75.51 -4.22
CA ASN A 467 25.16 74.16 -4.06
C ASN A 467 23.86 73.78 -4.83
N GLN A 468 23.13 74.65 -5.53
CA GLN A 468 21.95 74.24 -6.32
C GLN A 468 21.94 74.89 -7.71
N VAL A 469 21.60 74.10 -8.74
CA VAL A 469 21.62 74.46 -10.16
C VAL A 469 20.22 74.21 -10.75
N VAL A 470 19.67 75.17 -11.49
CA VAL A 470 18.28 75.17 -11.99
C VAL A 470 18.24 74.86 -13.51
N VAL A 471 17.27 74.04 -14.01
CA VAL A 471 17.04 73.75 -15.46
C VAL A 471 15.54 73.60 -15.85
N GLY A 472 15.07 74.35 -16.87
CA GLY A 472 13.73 74.30 -17.51
C GLY A 472 12.73 75.39 -17.08
N GLU A 473 11.84 75.86 -17.99
CA GLU A 473 10.88 76.97 -17.75
C GLU A 473 9.40 76.62 -18.02
N LYS A 474 8.46 77.31 -17.34
CA LYS A 474 7.00 77.07 -17.37
C LYS A 474 6.28 77.89 -18.46
N GLY A 475 5.51 77.24 -19.33
CA GLY A 475 4.66 77.87 -20.36
C GLY A 475 3.33 78.46 -19.84
N THR A 476 2.72 79.38 -20.59
CA THR A 476 1.54 80.19 -20.17
C THR A 476 0.36 80.13 -21.15
N PRO A 477 -0.90 80.21 -20.68
CA PRO A 477 -2.09 80.06 -21.51
C PRO A 477 -2.24 81.17 -22.56
N GLY A 478 -2.53 80.78 -23.79
CA GLY A 478 -3.01 81.68 -24.84
C GLY A 478 -4.49 81.94 -24.63
N ALA A 479 -4.88 83.19 -24.81
CA ALA A 479 -6.24 83.65 -24.61
C ALA A 479 -7.18 83.17 -25.73
N ASP A 480 -8.38 82.79 -25.30
CA ASP A 480 -9.66 82.72 -26.03
C ASP A 480 -9.57 82.73 -27.56
N GLY A 481 -9.50 81.53 -28.14
CA GLY A 481 -9.65 81.25 -29.57
C GLY A 481 -8.35 80.89 -30.30
N LYS A 482 -7.16 81.09 -29.70
CA LYS A 482 -5.87 80.66 -30.24
C LYS A 482 -5.02 79.96 -29.16
N PRO A 483 -4.38 78.82 -29.48
CA PRO A 483 -3.52 78.12 -28.52
C PRO A 483 -2.42 79.02 -27.96
N GLY A 484 -2.18 78.93 -26.66
CA GLY A 484 -0.94 79.43 -26.06
C GLY A 484 0.25 78.69 -26.63
N LYS A 485 1.42 79.33 -26.58
CA LYS A 485 2.65 78.60 -26.90
C LYS A 485 2.83 77.51 -25.88
N ASP A 486 2.85 76.28 -26.37
CA ASP A 486 3.23 75.11 -25.58
C ASP A 486 4.55 75.44 -24.86
N GLY A 487 4.61 75.15 -23.55
CA GLY A 487 5.91 75.06 -22.90
C GLY A 487 6.74 74.04 -23.67
N VAL A 488 8.04 74.27 -23.80
CA VAL A 488 8.91 73.20 -24.33
C VAL A 488 8.76 72.06 -23.34
N ASP A 489 8.13 70.96 -23.77
CA ASP A 489 8.08 69.73 -22.98
C ASP A 489 9.50 69.53 -22.48
N GLY A 490 9.67 69.52 -21.15
CA GLY A 490 10.74 68.73 -20.60
C GLY A 490 10.42 67.30 -21.03
N SER A 491 10.78 66.91 -22.26
CA SER A 491 10.57 65.55 -22.70
C SER A 491 11.44 64.70 -21.81
N ILE A 492 10.75 63.94 -21.00
CA ILE A 492 10.96 62.51 -20.98
C ILE A 492 10.02 62.00 -22.10
N GLY A 493 10.44 61.26 -23.15
CA GLY A 493 9.47 60.49 -23.97
C GLY A 493 8.80 59.40 -23.12
N VAL A 494 7.59 58.95 -23.48
CA VAL A 494 6.93 57.77 -22.89
C VAL A 494 6.53 56.81 -24.04
N ASN A 495 6.48 55.50 -23.89
CA ASN A 495 5.25 54.74 -23.61
C ASN A 495 3.93 55.25 -24.30
N GLY A 496 3.84 55.31 -25.65
CA GLY A 496 2.84 56.12 -26.43
C GLY A 496 1.55 55.50 -27.06
N LYS A 497 1.12 56.15 -28.18
CA LYS A 497 -0.14 56.25 -29.01
C LYS A 497 0.07 55.79 -30.51
N ASP A 498 -0.32 54.62 -31.08
CA ASP A 498 -1.17 54.53 -32.31
C ASP A 498 -1.45 53.17 -32.96
N GLY A 499 -2.76 52.95 -32.97
CA GLY A 499 -3.26 51.68 -32.56
C GLY A 499 -2.54 51.16 -31.28
N SER A 500 -2.32 49.88 -30.99
CA SER A 500 -2.40 48.90 -32.00
C SER A 500 -1.26 49.17 -32.98
N ALA A 501 -1.50 49.51 -34.22
CA ALA A 501 -2.31 48.63 -35.02
C ALA A 501 -2.33 47.10 -34.53
N VAL A 502 -1.59 46.57 -33.47
CA VAL A 502 -2.06 45.58 -32.40
C VAL A 502 -3.47 45.90 -31.94
N ALA A 503 -4.49 45.59 -32.75
CA ALA A 503 -5.85 46.05 -32.52
C ALA A 503 -6.24 45.72 -31.07
N ILE A 504 -6.13 46.72 -30.19
CA ILE A 504 -6.65 46.69 -28.84
C ILE A 504 -8.07 47.04 -29.13
N ASN A 505 -8.78 45.97 -29.49
CA ASN A 505 -10.17 46.04 -29.79
C ASN A 505 -10.90 46.11 -28.47
N GLY A 506 -11.25 47.35 -28.18
CA GLY A 506 -11.85 47.77 -26.92
C GLY A 506 -13.29 47.30 -26.72
N LYS A 507 -13.78 46.27 -27.41
CA LYS A 507 -15.17 45.83 -27.25
C LYS A 507 -15.30 44.39 -26.78
N ASP A 508 -14.66 43.48 -27.50
CA ASP A 508 -14.93 42.05 -27.40
C ASP A 508 -13.69 41.22 -27.04
N GLY A 509 -12.53 41.87 -26.92
CA GLY A 509 -11.34 41.28 -26.32
C GLY A 509 -10.77 40.08 -27.07
N SER A 510 -11.28 39.77 -28.26
CA SER A 510 -10.82 38.67 -29.08
C SER A 510 -9.86 39.15 -30.14
N ILE A 511 -9.00 38.23 -30.54
CA ILE A 511 -8.17 38.41 -31.72
C ILE A 511 -8.69 37.47 -32.78
N GLY A 512 -9.52 38.04 -33.63
CA GLY A 512 -9.51 37.59 -35.00
C GLY A 512 -8.14 37.90 -35.61
N LEU A 513 -7.44 36.85 -36.02
CA LEU A 513 -6.53 36.94 -37.16
C LEU A 513 -7.41 36.65 -38.40
N ASN A 514 -7.72 37.60 -39.30
CA ASN A 514 -8.80 37.43 -40.28
C ASN A 514 -8.38 36.70 -41.54
N GLY A 515 -9.36 35.94 -41.95
CA GLY A 515 -9.58 35.86 -43.35
C GLY A 515 -9.58 37.25 -43.95
N LYS A 516 -8.60 37.44 -44.83
CA LYS A 516 -9.07 37.73 -46.17
C LYS A 516 -10.17 36.70 -46.51
N ASP A 517 -11.42 37.13 -46.68
CA ASP A 517 -12.64 36.38 -47.03
C ASP A 517 -13.13 35.20 -46.14
N GLY A 518 -12.34 34.63 -45.23
CA GLY A 518 -12.86 33.88 -44.06
C GLY A 518 -12.86 32.33 -44.05
N LYS A 519 -12.18 31.62 -44.97
CA LYS A 519 -12.08 30.13 -45.01
C LYS A 519 -11.12 29.54 -43.96
N ASN A 520 -11.42 28.34 -43.43
CA ASN A 520 -10.65 27.62 -42.40
C ASN A 520 -10.44 28.46 -41.13
N GLY A 521 -11.39 29.37 -40.88
CA GLY A 521 -11.32 30.37 -39.83
C GLY A 521 -11.12 29.72 -38.48
N LEU A 522 -9.95 29.96 -37.92
CA LEU A 522 -9.63 29.51 -36.60
C LEU A 522 -10.25 30.51 -35.62
N THR A 523 -11.36 30.11 -35.02
CA THR A 523 -11.92 30.88 -33.92
C THR A 523 -11.22 30.41 -32.64
N ILE A 524 -10.13 31.09 -32.27
CA ILE A 524 -9.55 30.99 -30.93
C ILE A 524 -10.41 31.84 -30.03
N LYS A 525 -11.07 31.17 -29.10
CA LYS A 525 -11.87 31.81 -28.08
C LYS A 525 -11.58 31.14 -26.76
N GLY A 526 -11.85 31.89 -25.70
CA GLY A 526 -12.10 31.27 -24.42
C GLY A 526 -13.43 30.54 -24.40
N GLN A 527 -13.41 29.38 -23.77
CA GLN A 527 -14.60 28.68 -23.30
C GLN A 527 -14.24 28.00 -21.97
N ASP A 528 -15.20 27.91 -21.05
CA ASP A 528 -14.98 27.38 -19.69
C ASP A 528 -14.75 25.87 -19.72
N GLY A 529 -13.61 25.40 -19.18
CA GLY A 529 -13.26 23.96 -19.04
C GLY A 529 -13.53 23.40 -17.64
N LYS A 530 -13.63 22.06 -17.52
CA LYS A 530 -14.26 21.40 -16.35
C LYS A 530 -13.37 20.91 -15.20
N VAL A 531 -12.06 21.23 -15.17
CA VAL A 531 -11.17 21.44 -13.99
C VAL A 531 -9.68 21.29 -14.38
N GLY A 532 -8.80 22.11 -13.79
CA GLY A 532 -7.35 21.90 -13.68
C GLY A 532 -6.95 21.51 -12.24
N VAL A 533 -5.65 21.51 -11.89
CA VAL A 533 -5.20 21.18 -10.51
C VAL A 533 -5.77 22.09 -9.43
N ASP A 534 -6.34 23.24 -9.77
CA ASP A 534 -6.86 24.21 -8.81
C ASP A 534 -8.36 24.04 -8.51
N GLY A 535 -9.04 23.12 -9.22
CA GLY A 535 -10.41 22.68 -8.94
C GLY A 535 -11.51 23.77 -9.00
N LYS A 536 -11.23 24.97 -9.52
CA LYS A 536 -12.24 26.02 -9.74
C LYS A 536 -12.65 26.05 -11.21
N ASP A 537 -13.95 25.95 -11.45
CA ASP A 537 -14.54 26.04 -12.79
C ASP A 537 -14.43 27.47 -13.35
N GLY A 538 -14.20 27.61 -14.65
CA GLY A 538 -14.41 28.88 -15.36
C GLY A 538 -13.19 29.57 -15.98
N GLU A 539 -12.05 28.90 -16.15
CA GLU A 539 -10.98 29.48 -16.99
C GLU A 539 -11.18 29.18 -18.46
N THR A 540 -10.89 30.23 -19.21
CA THR A 540 -10.78 30.26 -20.65
C THR A 540 -9.69 29.28 -21.07
N ARG A 541 -10.09 28.05 -21.40
CA ARG A 541 -9.19 27.10 -22.04
C ARG A 541 -9.11 27.43 -23.51
N LEU A 542 -7.94 27.13 -24.08
CA LEU A 542 -7.78 27.05 -25.52
C LEU A 542 -8.54 25.82 -25.99
N VAL A 543 -9.82 26.05 -26.20
CA VAL A 543 -10.71 25.11 -26.84
C VAL A 543 -10.65 25.42 -28.32
N TYR A 544 -10.33 24.43 -29.15
CA TYR A 544 -10.53 24.61 -30.57
C TYR A 544 -11.88 24.01 -30.94
N VAL A 545 -12.65 24.87 -31.58
CA VAL A 545 -13.80 24.42 -32.34
C VAL A 545 -13.28 24.19 -33.74
N GLU A 546 -13.24 22.92 -34.16
CA GLU A 546 -13.11 22.59 -35.58
C GLU A 546 -14.41 23.02 -36.27
N LYS A 547 -14.45 24.30 -36.70
CA LYS A 547 -15.60 24.93 -37.38
C LYS A 547 -15.95 24.15 -38.64
N ALA A 548 -17.23 23.90 -38.87
CA ALA A 548 -17.70 23.11 -40.00
C ALA A 548 -17.19 23.55 -41.41
N ASP A 549 -16.79 22.55 -42.24
CA ASP A 549 -16.55 22.66 -43.69
C ASP A 549 -17.88 22.88 -44.40
N PRO A 550 -17.99 23.95 -45.21
CA PRO A 550 -19.26 24.67 -45.30
C PRO A 550 -20.22 24.11 -46.34
N THR A 551 -19.72 23.17 -47.08
CA THR A 551 -20.49 22.56 -48.13
C THR A 551 -21.19 21.34 -47.55
N LYS A 552 -22.26 20.88 -48.21
CA LYS A 552 -22.95 19.63 -47.84
C LYS A 552 -23.72 19.65 -46.50
N PRO A 553 -24.37 18.52 -46.18
CA PRO A 553 -25.38 18.47 -45.12
C PRO A 553 -25.08 17.39 -44.07
N GLY A 554 -25.11 17.74 -42.77
CA GLY A 554 -25.08 16.81 -41.62
C GLY A 554 -23.87 16.89 -40.67
N SER A 555 -22.91 17.78 -40.92
CA SER A 555 -21.70 17.93 -40.08
C SER A 555 -21.94 18.73 -38.77
N SER A 556 -21.12 18.50 -37.72
CA SER A 556 -21.17 19.18 -36.41
C SER A 556 -19.79 19.48 -35.81
N ASP A 557 -19.62 20.70 -35.29
CA ASP A 557 -18.43 21.12 -34.53
C ASP A 557 -18.13 20.14 -33.36
N LYS A 558 -16.86 19.69 -33.24
CA LYS A 558 -16.38 18.81 -32.14
C LYS A 558 -15.48 19.59 -31.17
N THR A 559 -15.65 19.31 -29.88
CA THR A 559 -14.96 20.02 -28.79
C THR A 559 -13.96 19.10 -28.11
N HIS A 560 -12.70 19.53 -28.09
CA HIS A 560 -11.64 18.90 -27.31
C HIS A 560 -11.03 19.94 -26.37
N GLU A 561 -10.74 19.53 -25.14
CA GLU A 561 -9.90 20.30 -24.23
C GLU A 561 -8.49 19.71 -24.32
N LEU A 562 -7.50 20.54 -24.62
CA LEU A 562 -6.12 20.11 -24.51
C LEU A 562 -5.69 20.20 -23.05
N ALA A 563 -4.93 19.21 -22.59
CA ALA A 563 -4.15 19.39 -21.38
C ALA A 563 -3.22 20.58 -21.62
N THR A 564 -3.49 21.65 -20.92
CA THR A 564 -2.66 22.84 -20.86
C THR A 564 -1.52 22.59 -19.90
N LEU A 565 -0.56 23.51 -19.85
CA LEU A 565 0.35 23.52 -18.71
C LEU A 565 -0.43 23.68 -17.39
N ASP A 566 -1.65 24.22 -17.40
CA ASP A 566 -2.49 24.37 -16.20
C ASP A 566 -3.05 23.06 -15.59
N ASP A 567 -2.77 21.91 -16.21
CA ASP A 567 -3.11 20.57 -15.74
C ASP A 567 -1.91 19.91 -15.03
N GLY A 568 -2.08 19.07 -13.98
CA GLY A 568 -0.92 18.56 -13.22
C GLY A 568 -1.21 17.66 -11.98
N GLN A 569 -0.31 17.62 -10.99
CA GLN A 569 -0.40 16.82 -9.76
C GLN A 569 -0.51 17.69 -8.49
N LYS A 570 -1.18 17.17 -7.45
CA LYS A 570 -1.27 17.79 -6.13
C LYS A 570 -0.35 17.07 -5.12
N TYR A 571 0.40 17.84 -4.34
CA TYR A 571 1.27 17.36 -3.26
C TYR A 571 0.92 18.07 -1.97
N ALA A 572 1.12 17.49 -0.78
CA ALA A 572 0.89 18.19 0.48
C ALA A 572 1.91 17.77 1.53
N GLY A 573 2.19 18.66 2.50
CA GLY A 573 3.06 18.38 3.65
C GLY A 573 2.27 18.09 4.92
N ASP A 574 2.96 18.08 6.07
CA ASP A 574 2.38 17.72 7.38
C ASP A 574 1.26 18.65 7.87
N ASN A 575 1.16 19.86 7.30
CA ASN A 575 0.09 20.80 7.59
C ASN A 575 -1.16 20.60 6.72
N TYR A 576 -1.24 19.53 5.91
CA TYR A 576 -2.40 19.23 5.08
C TYR A 576 -3.70 19.17 5.89
N VAL A 577 -4.73 19.85 5.40
CA VAL A 577 -6.08 19.80 5.97
C VAL A 577 -7.02 19.29 4.89
N ALA A 578 -7.59 18.11 5.13
CA ALA A 578 -8.58 17.51 4.24
C ALA A 578 -9.89 18.32 4.24
N ALA A 579 -10.57 18.33 3.09
CA ALA A 579 -11.88 18.95 2.98
C ALA A 579 -12.91 18.32 3.94
N LYS A 580 -13.72 19.15 4.61
CA LYS A 580 -14.88 18.73 5.42
C LYS A 580 -16.08 19.61 5.10
N ASP A 581 -17.22 18.97 4.83
CA ASP A 581 -18.49 19.60 4.46
C ASP A 581 -18.32 20.66 3.35
N ASN A 582 -18.33 21.95 3.74
CA ASN A 582 -18.26 23.14 2.88
C ASN A 582 -16.87 23.82 2.90
N GLN A 583 -15.85 23.22 3.51
CA GLN A 583 -14.48 23.75 3.50
C GLN A 583 -13.61 22.94 2.55
N ALA A 584 -12.97 23.64 1.59
CA ALA A 584 -12.02 23.05 0.65
C ALA A 584 -10.77 22.54 1.37
N GLU A 585 -10.03 21.63 0.72
CA GLU A 585 -8.72 21.20 1.18
C GLU A 585 -7.75 22.40 1.31
N SER A 586 -6.86 22.36 2.29
CA SER A 586 -5.88 23.42 2.54
C SER A 586 -4.48 22.85 2.69
N ASN A 587 -3.47 23.65 2.38
CA ASN A 587 -2.04 23.31 2.37
C ASN A 587 -1.66 22.25 1.32
N VAL A 588 -2.32 22.32 0.17
CA VAL A 588 -1.99 21.55 -1.02
C VAL A 588 -1.14 22.39 -1.97
N ILE A 589 -0.08 21.80 -2.51
CA ILE A 589 0.78 22.31 -3.57
C ILE A 589 0.29 21.69 -4.88
N ALA A 590 -0.47 22.47 -5.63
CA ALA A 590 -0.81 22.16 -7.01
C ALA A 590 0.40 22.46 -7.91
N LYS A 591 0.91 21.45 -8.60
CA LYS A 591 1.96 21.59 -9.61
C LYS A 591 1.39 21.26 -10.96
N LYS A 592 1.42 22.25 -11.82
CA LYS A 592 1.10 22.18 -13.24
C LYS A 592 2.13 21.31 -13.98
N ALA A 593 1.76 20.72 -15.10
CA ALA A 593 2.60 19.81 -15.86
C ALA A 593 3.85 20.54 -16.37
N ASN A 594 4.99 19.86 -16.41
CA ASN A 594 6.32 20.46 -16.62
C ASN A 594 6.76 21.51 -15.59
N GLU A 595 5.96 21.83 -14.58
CA GLU A 595 6.49 22.60 -13.47
C GLU A 595 7.41 21.74 -12.61
N ARG A 596 8.58 22.28 -12.31
CA ARG A 596 9.49 21.70 -11.33
C ARG A 596 8.84 21.79 -9.94
N LEU A 597 8.65 20.64 -9.29
CA LEU A 597 8.38 20.57 -7.86
C LEU A 597 9.71 20.73 -7.13
N ASP A 598 9.88 21.88 -6.48
CA ASP A 598 10.99 22.06 -5.55
C ASP A 598 10.62 21.48 -4.19
N ILE A 599 11.30 20.40 -3.82
CA ILE A 599 11.27 19.87 -2.45
C ILE A 599 12.39 20.58 -1.71
N VAL A 600 12.06 21.74 -1.16
CA VAL A 600 12.99 22.52 -0.36
C VAL A 600 12.98 22.02 1.08
N GLY A 601 14.16 21.80 1.64
CA GLY A 601 14.31 21.53 3.06
C GLY A 601 14.21 22.84 3.85
N GLY A 602 12.97 23.22 4.16
CA GLY A 602 12.65 24.46 4.85
C GLY A 602 11.15 24.62 4.95
N ALA A 603 10.51 23.82 5.81
CA ALA A 603 9.07 23.92 6.05
C ALA A 603 8.66 25.33 6.53
N LYS A 604 7.42 25.76 6.27
CA LYS A 604 6.90 27.09 6.69
C LYS A 604 6.25 27.04 8.08
N GLY A 605 6.64 27.97 8.95
CA GLY A 605 6.25 28.10 10.37
C GLY A 605 7.28 28.96 11.13
N ASN A 606 7.38 28.86 12.47
CA ASN A 606 8.58 29.31 13.22
C ASN A 606 9.75 28.36 12.94
N LEU A 607 10.17 28.28 11.68
CA LEU A 607 11.14 27.34 11.16
C LEU A 607 12.25 28.10 10.46
N THR A 608 13.40 27.46 10.32
CA THR A 608 14.64 28.12 9.97
C THR A 608 15.09 27.69 8.59
N GLU A 609 15.28 28.69 7.71
CA GLU A 609 15.61 28.46 6.30
C GLU A 609 17.01 27.84 6.17
N GLY A 610 17.13 26.84 5.31
CA GLY A 610 18.42 26.24 4.94
C GLY A 610 18.96 25.16 5.87
N ASN A 611 18.28 24.84 6.97
CA ASN A 611 18.75 23.78 7.88
C ASN A 611 18.47 22.37 7.38
N ILE A 612 17.54 22.18 6.45
CA ILE A 612 17.31 20.89 5.82
C ILE A 612 17.79 21.01 4.36
N GLY A 613 18.74 20.17 3.96
CA GLY A 613 19.14 19.99 2.57
C GLY A 613 18.34 18.84 1.96
N VAL A 614 17.92 19.00 0.70
CA VAL A 614 17.30 17.93 -0.08
C VAL A 614 18.13 17.76 -1.35
N ASN A 615 18.94 16.70 -1.39
CA ASN A 615 19.91 16.45 -2.46
C ASN A 615 19.52 15.24 -3.30
N ALA A 616 19.51 15.40 -4.63
CA ALA A 616 19.31 14.29 -5.54
C ALA A 616 20.60 13.49 -5.74
N LYS A 617 20.59 12.19 -5.43
CA LYS A 617 21.69 11.26 -5.69
C LYS A 617 21.12 9.86 -5.97
N ASP A 618 21.64 9.20 -7.00
CA ASP A 618 21.27 7.82 -7.36
C ASP A 618 19.74 7.61 -7.55
N GLY A 619 19.07 8.60 -8.13
CA GLY A 619 17.62 8.58 -8.36
C GLY A 619 16.74 8.77 -7.12
N LYS A 620 17.34 9.10 -5.96
CA LYS A 620 16.65 9.36 -4.69
C LYS A 620 16.88 10.79 -4.23
N LEU A 621 15.93 11.34 -3.47
CA LEU A 621 16.12 12.58 -2.72
C LEU A 621 16.59 12.25 -1.30
N HIS A 622 17.81 12.63 -0.96
CA HIS A 622 18.35 12.55 0.38
C HIS A 622 17.95 13.79 1.17
N VAL A 623 17.14 13.62 2.22
CA VAL A 623 16.82 14.68 3.18
C VAL A 623 17.89 14.66 4.28
N GLN A 624 18.59 15.77 4.45
CA GLN A 624 19.78 15.88 5.30
C GLN A 624 19.69 17.12 6.17
N LEU A 625 20.24 17.08 7.37
CA LEU A 625 20.44 18.29 8.18
C LEU A 625 21.69 19.02 7.66
N ALA A 626 21.65 20.35 7.60
CA ALA A 626 22.81 21.17 7.25
C ALA A 626 23.92 20.98 8.30
N GLU A 627 25.18 20.99 7.87
CA GLU A 627 26.32 20.87 8.80
C GLU A 627 26.37 22.04 9.81
N LYS A 628 25.92 23.22 9.37
CA LYS A 628 25.72 24.40 10.22
C LYS A 628 24.23 24.65 10.35
N VAL A 629 23.65 24.22 11.46
CA VAL A 629 22.25 24.47 11.78
C VAL A 629 22.12 25.87 12.37
N ASN A 630 21.45 26.78 11.67
CA ASN A 630 21.13 28.11 12.15
C ASN A 630 19.63 28.20 12.48
N LEU A 631 19.27 28.18 13.76
CA LEU A 631 17.88 28.24 14.19
C LEU A 631 17.30 29.68 14.29
N GLY A 632 18.04 30.71 13.85
CA GLY A 632 17.57 32.10 13.87
C GLY A 632 17.21 32.62 15.27
N ASP A 633 16.65 33.83 15.33
CA ASP A 633 16.43 34.53 16.61
C ASP A 633 15.30 33.92 17.47
N LYS A 634 14.41 33.12 16.85
CA LYS A 634 13.26 32.50 17.50
C LYS A 634 13.39 31.00 17.69
N GLY A 635 14.39 30.37 17.09
CA GLY A 635 14.53 28.93 17.17
C GLY A 635 15.26 28.50 18.44
N SER A 636 14.99 27.26 18.83
CA SER A 636 15.55 26.66 20.03
C SER A 636 15.78 25.16 19.85
N VAL A 637 16.83 24.63 20.46
CA VAL A 637 17.01 23.20 20.71
C VAL A 637 16.67 22.94 22.16
N THR A 638 15.73 22.04 22.44
CA THR A 638 15.38 21.62 23.81
C THR A 638 15.76 20.15 24.01
N ILE A 639 16.59 19.87 25.01
CA ILE A 639 17.06 18.54 25.40
C ILE A 639 16.78 18.39 26.90
N GLY A 640 15.68 17.74 27.25
CA GLY A 640 15.20 17.71 28.63
C GLY A 640 14.98 19.13 29.17
N ASP A 641 15.60 19.43 30.31
CA ASP A 641 15.57 20.75 30.96
C ASP A 641 16.52 21.78 30.29
N THR A 642 17.37 21.35 29.37
CA THR A 642 18.32 22.22 28.67
C THR A 642 17.68 22.83 27.42
N VAL A 643 17.74 24.15 27.31
CA VAL A 643 17.27 24.94 26.16
C VAL A 643 18.45 25.73 25.61
N VAL A 644 18.73 25.56 24.32
CA VAL A 644 19.67 26.40 23.56
C VAL A 644 18.85 27.25 22.60
N ASN A 645 18.92 28.57 22.72
CA ASN A 645 18.17 29.50 21.87
C ASN A 645 18.98 30.78 21.64
N ASN A 646 18.36 31.80 21.04
CA ASN A 646 19.03 33.08 20.76
C ASN A 646 19.51 33.82 22.03
N ASN A 647 18.92 33.53 23.19
CA ASN A 647 19.40 34.10 24.45
C ASN A 647 20.62 33.36 24.97
N GLY A 648 20.92 32.14 24.51
CA GLY A 648 22.07 31.32 24.90
C GLY A 648 21.66 29.92 25.35
N ILE A 649 22.34 29.36 26.35
CA ILE A 649 22.07 28.05 26.94
C ILE A 649 21.37 28.26 28.28
N THR A 650 20.35 27.48 28.60
CA THR A 650 19.65 27.50 29.90
C THR A 650 19.34 26.08 30.31
N ILE A 651 19.58 25.73 31.56
CA ILE A 651 19.26 24.45 32.18
C ILE A 651 18.28 24.76 33.30
N ASN A 652 17.00 24.51 33.02
CA ASN A 652 15.92 24.75 33.97
C ASN A 652 15.80 23.54 34.91
N SER A 653 16.57 23.51 36.00
CA SER A 653 16.39 22.45 37.00
C SER A 653 14.95 22.49 37.53
N SER A 654 14.22 21.39 37.38
CA SER A 654 12.93 21.20 38.04
C SER A 654 13.07 21.37 39.57
N ALA A 655 12.01 21.88 40.20
CA ALA A 655 11.96 22.29 41.60
C ALA A 655 12.57 21.28 42.59
N ASP A 656 13.41 21.78 43.51
CA ASP A 656 13.84 21.02 44.69
C ASP A 656 12.63 20.79 45.63
N PRO A 657 12.38 19.55 46.10
CA PRO A 657 11.37 19.28 47.14
C PRO A 657 11.63 19.99 48.49
N ASN A 658 12.79 20.64 48.67
CA ASN A 658 13.17 21.33 49.90
C ASN A 658 12.95 22.86 49.90
N GLY A 659 12.21 23.41 48.94
CA GLY A 659 11.66 24.78 49.03
C GLY A 659 12.67 25.92 48.83
N VAL A 660 13.84 25.66 48.24
CA VAL A 660 14.78 26.71 47.83
C VAL A 660 14.51 27.11 46.38
N THR A 661 14.24 28.39 46.15
CA THR A 661 13.82 28.96 44.86
C THR A 661 14.90 28.85 43.77
N ASN A 662 14.55 28.18 42.68
CA ASN A 662 15.08 28.25 41.31
C ASN A 662 16.62 28.30 41.11
N LYS A 663 17.23 27.14 40.90
CA LYS A 663 18.65 26.96 40.51
C LYS A 663 18.85 26.90 38.98
N THR A 664 18.21 27.79 38.23
CA THR A 664 18.41 27.81 36.77
C THR A 664 19.86 28.18 36.46
N VAL A 665 20.56 27.28 35.77
CA VAL A 665 21.89 27.56 35.24
C VAL A 665 21.72 28.05 33.81
N SER A 666 22.21 29.24 33.45
CA SER A 666 22.12 29.75 32.09
C SER A 666 23.44 30.36 31.68
N LEU A 667 23.82 30.32 30.41
CA LEU A 667 24.94 31.01 29.79
C LEU A 667 24.38 31.76 28.60
N THR A 668 24.09 33.05 28.79
CA THR A 668 23.24 33.82 27.86
C THR A 668 24.04 34.72 26.92
N ASN A 669 23.52 35.89 26.53
CA ASN A 669 24.29 37.08 26.15
C ASN A 669 24.42 38.13 27.31
N GLN A 670 23.84 37.86 28.49
CA GLN A 670 23.94 38.63 29.74
C GLN A 670 24.46 37.88 30.99
N GLY A 671 24.75 36.60 30.96
CA GLY A 671 25.85 36.06 31.76
C GLY A 671 25.81 34.56 31.87
N LEU A 672 26.72 33.95 32.63
CA LEU A 672 26.48 32.61 33.17
C LEU A 672 25.67 32.57 34.49
N ASN A 673 24.36 32.75 34.56
CA ASN A 673 23.71 32.41 35.84
C ASN A 673 24.02 30.97 36.27
N ASN A 674 24.74 30.68 37.37
CA ASN A 674 24.92 29.32 37.88
C ASN A 674 23.81 28.94 38.86
N GLY A 675 22.75 29.74 38.98
CA GLY A 675 21.57 29.41 39.77
C GLY A 675 21.89 29.22 41.25
N GLY A 676 22.77 30.04 41.82
CA GLY A 676 23.19 29.93 43.22
C GLY A 676 24.04 28.68 43.54
N ASN A 677 24.49 27.94 42.52
CA ASN A 677 25.41 26.83 42.70
C ASN A 677 26.84 27.33 42.91
N LYS A 678 27.64 26.59 43.67
CA LYS A 678 29.09 26.86 43.79
C LYS A 678 29.76 26.64 42.44
N ILE A 679 30.59 27.59 42.00
CA ILE A 679 31.57 27.34 40.93
C ILE A 679 32.79 26.68 41.58
N THR A 680 33.07 25.43 41.23
CA THR A 680 34.22 24.68 41.74
C THR A 680 35.35 24.65 40.70
N ASN A 681 36.57 24.29 41.13
CA ASN A 681 37.74 24.19 40.27
C ASN A 681 38.18 25.51 39.60
N VAL A 682 38.03 26.63 40.31
CA VAL A 682 38.55 27.94 39.89
C VAL A 682 40.03 28.05 40.32
N ALA A 683 40.93 28.21 39.35
CA ALA A 683 42.34 28.49 39.60
C ALA A 683 42.52 29.84 40.33
N GLU A 684 43.70 30.11 40.88
CA GLU A 684 43.98 31.44 41.44
C GLU A 684 43.98 32.46 40.30
N GLY A 685 43.25 33.56 40.48
CA GLY A 685 43.26 34.66 39.52
C GLY A 685 44.59 35.41 39.55
N GLU A 686 45.21 35.61 38.38
CA GLU A 686 46.50 36.31 38.25
C GLU A 686 46.32 37.73 37.72
N ASN A 687 45.36 37.94 36.81
CA ASN A 687 45.01 39.26 36.28
C ASN A 687 43.87 39.88 37.09
N ASP A 688 43.76 41.22 37.08
CA ASP A 688 42.70 42.01 37.76
C ASP A 688 41.26 41.59 37.41
N THR A 689 41.16 40.78 36.38
CA THR A 689 39.98 40.39 35.66
C THR A 689 39.58 38.93 35.88
N ASP A 690 40.48 38.15 36.47
CA ASP A 690 40.24 36.74 36.76
C ASP A 690 39.36 36.60 38.01
N ALA A 691 38.55 35.55 38.07
CA ALA A 691 37.77 35.24 39.26
C ALA A 691 38.70 34.78 40.40
N VAL A 692 38.52 35.33 41.61
CA VAL A 692 39.28 34.88 42.79
C VAL A 692 38.64 33.65 43.42
N ASN A 693 39.47 32.72 43.86
CA ASN A 693 38.99 31.56 44.62
C ASN A 693 39.05 31.80 46.14
N VAL A 694 38.42 30.91 46.91
CA VAL A 694 38.33 31.02 48.38
C VAL A 694 39.70 31.04 49.06
N LYS A 695 40.74 30.46 48.43
CA LYS A 695 42.10 30.50 48.99
C LYS A 695 42.65 31.92 48.97
N GLN A 696 42.56 32.63 47.85
CA GLN A 696 43.02 34.03 47.73
C GLN A 696 42.35 34.95 48.77
N LEU A 697 41.05 34.77 49.04
CA LEU A 697 40.35 35.54 50.07
C LEU A 697 40.84 35.24 51.49
N LYS A 698 41.15 33.97 51.80
CA LYS A 698 41.70 33.57 53.11
C LYS A 698 43.11 34.13 53.33
N ASP A 699 43.91 34.17 52.27
CA ASP A 699 45.27 34.71 52.32
C ASP A 699 45.22 36.23 52.60
N PHE A 700 44.39 37.00 51.88
CA PHE A 700 44.19 38.43 52.13
C PHE A 700 43.68 38.73 53.56
N LYS A 701 42.71 37.95 54.06
CA LYS A 701 42.19 38.13 55.43
C LYS A 701 43.27 37.95 56.49
N SER A 702 44.22 37.06 56.25
CA SER A 702 45.33 36.79 57.17
C SER A 702 46.30 37.97 57.23
N GLU A 703 46.65 38.55 56.07
CA GLU A 703 47.51 39.73 55.99
C GLU A 703 46.93 40.95 56.72
N VAL A 704 45.63 41.23 56.52
CA VAL A 704 44.93 42.33 57.20
C VAL A 704 44.86 42.12 58.71
N ALA A 705 44.62 40.89 59.18
CA ALA A 705 44.55 40.59 60.61
C ALA A 705 45.91 40.74 61.33
N GLU A 706 47.01 40.63 60.61
CA GLU A 706 48.37 40.87 61.12
C GLU A 706 48.86 42.33 60.92
N GLY A 707 48.11 43.12 60.15
CA GLY A 707 48.29 44.56 59.96
C GLY A 707 47.91 45.37 61.20
N GLY A 708 48.58 46.52 61.41
CA GLY A 708 48.37 47.36 62.59
C GLY A 708 49.36 48.54 62.72
N LEU A 709 49.09 49.45 63.66
CA LEU A 709 49.98 50.58 63.97
C LEU A 709 51.13 50.13 64.87
N THR A 710 52.34 50.66 64.63
CA THR A 710 53.50 50.47 65.51
C THR A 710 53.73 51.74 66.32
N PHE A 711 53.65 51.65 67.64
CA PHE A 711 53.90 52.73 68.58
C PHE A 711 55.30 52.60 69.17
N ALA A 712 56.15 53.62 69.02
CA ALA A 712 57.48 53.67 69.61
C ALA A 712 57.66 54.98 70.41
N GLY A 713 58.43 54.90 71.49
CA GLY A 713 58.80 56.06 72.32
C GLY A 713 60.29 56.38 72.23
N ASN A 714 60.72 57.41 72.95
CA ASN A 714 62.13 57.84 73.00
C ASN A 714 63.06 56.78 73.66
N SER A 715 62.48 55.80 74.36
CA SER A 715 63.14 54.59 74.91
C SER A 715 62.11 53.44 75.05
N GLY A 716 62.58 52.19 75.21
CA GLY A 716 61.74 50.99 75.32
C GLY A 716 61.50 50.23 74.00
N THR A 717 60.80 49.09 74.05
CA THR A 717 60.42 48.28 72.87
C THR A 717 59.14 48.79 72.21
N ALA A 718 59.14 48.89 70.88
CA ALA A 718 57.98 49.31 70.12
C ALA A 718 56.82 48.30 70.26
N HIS A 719 55.59 48.80 70.37
CA HIS A 719 54.38 47.99 70.48
C HIS A 719 53.63 47.96 69.15
N LYS A 720 53.42 46.75 68.60
CA LYS A 720 52.64 46.55 67.37
C LYS A 720 51.20 46.21 67.76
N ALA A 721 50.32 47.21 67.69
CA ALA A 721 48.91 47.03 68.00
C ALA A 721 48.18 46.50 66.77
N LYS A 722 47.50 45.35 66.90
CA LYS A 722 46.67 44.79 65.82
C LYS A 722 45.47 45.71 65.54
N LEU A 723 44.98 45.72 64.31
CA LEU A 723 43.72 46.40 63.98
C LEU A 723 42.58 45.92 64.92
N ASN A 724 41.66 46.82 65.27
CA ASN A 724 40.57 46.60 66.23
C ASN A 724 40.99 46.29 67.68
N THR A 725 42.24 46.60 68.07
CA THR A 725 42.68 46.55 69.47
C THR A 725 42.79 47.95 70.07
N THR A 726 42.59 48.05 71.39
CA THR A 726 42.72 49.33 72.12
C THR A 726 44.12 49.47 72.70
N VAL A 727 44.81 50.57 72.35
CA VAL A 727 46.06 50.97 73.02
C VAL A 727 45.75 52.01 74.09
N ASN A 728 46.00 51.68 75.36
CA ASN A 728 45.81 52.60 76.47
C ASN A 728 47.04 53.49 76.67
N ILE A 729 46.93 54.80 76.42
CA ILE A 729 47.97 55.79 76.69
C ILE A 729 47.58 56.58 77.95
N LYS A 730 48.12 56.17 79.11
CA LYS A 730 47.73 56.69 80.44
C LYS A 730 48.86 57.45 81.14
N GLY A 731 48.48 58.25 82.13
CA GLY A 731 49.38 58.83 83.11
C GLY A 731 49.69 57.93 84.30
N GLY A 732 50.10 58.52 85.43
CA GLY A 732 50.27 57.79 86.69
C GLY A 732 48.97 57.08 87.11
N GLU A 733 49.10 55.91 87.75
CA GLU A 733 48.02 54.92 87.93
C GLU A 733 46.86 55.39 88.84
N GLY A 734 47.05 56.46 89.62
CA GLY A 734 46.08 56.98 90.61
C GLY A 734 45.23 58.19 90.19
N ASN A 735 45.28 58.63 88.93
CA ASN A 735 44.64 59.88 88.50
C ASN A 735 43.18 59.67 88.01
N THR A 736 42.18 60.25 88.70
CA THR A 736 40.74 60.07 88.39
C THR A 736 39.94 61.36 88.16
N ASP A 737 40.51 62.55 88.42
CA ASP A 737 39.89 63.87 88.23
C ASP A 737 40.80 64.75 87.34
N ALA A 738 40.28 65.25 86.22
CA ALA A 738 41.07 65.94 85.19
C ALA A 738 41.44 67.40 85.55
N ASP A 739 40.74 68.01 86.51
CA ASP A 739 40.88 69.44 86.80
C ASP A 739 42.02 69.78 87.79
N GLN A 740 42.66 68.76 88.39
CA GLN A 740 43.59 68.92 89.53
C GLN A 740 45.04 68.46 89.31
N PHE A 741 45.40 67.94 88.14
CA PHE A 741 46.66 67.23 87.96
C PHE A 741 47.43 67.62 86.73
N ASP A 742 48.68 67.19 86.79
CA ASP A 742 49.43 66.81 85.63
C ASP A 742 50.04 65.36 85.89
N LYS A 743 50.70 64.63 84.99
CA LYS A 743 51.58 63.41 84.80
C LYS A 743 53.15 63.52 84.81
N GLY A 744 53.97 62.63 85.35
CA GLY A 744 53.50 61.51 86.14
C GLY A 744 52.53 62.09 87.15
N LYS A 745 52.97 63.26 87.65
CA LYS A 745 52.21 64.32 88.24
C LYS A 745 52.20 65.67 87.49
N ASN A 746 52.92 65.81 86.32
CA ASN A 746 52.85 66.89 85.27
C ASN A 746 52.27 66.92 83.75
N VAL A 747 51.64 65.93 83.11
CA VAL A 747 50.67 65.87 81.97
C VAL A 747 49.22 65.19 82.22
N ILE A 748 48.12 65.29 81.45
CA ILE A 748 46.92 64.37 81.41
C ILE A 748 46.65 63.95 79.96
N THR A 749 46.09 62.76 79.70
CA THR A 749 45.68 62.35 78.34
C THR A 749 44.17 62.24 78.30
N ALA A 750 43.54 62.96 77.37
CA ALA A 750 42.09 62.91 77.15
C ALA A 750 41.81 62.65 75.67
N VAL A 751 40.83 61.80 75.41
CA VAL A 751 40.36 61.52 74.06
C VAL A 751 39.11 62.35 73.84
N ASN A 752 39.14 63.23 72.84
CA ASN A 752 37.96 63.94 72.37
C ASN A 752 37.86 63.76 70.85
N GLY A 753 36.93 62.91 70.42
CA GLY A 753 36.84 62.45 69.03
C GLY A 753 38.13 61.74 68.59
N ASN A 754 38.73 62.22 67.49
CA ASN A 754 39.92 61.62 66.88
C ASN A 754 41.25 62.16 67.44
N THR A 755 41.21 63.06 68.42
CA THR A 755 42.41 63.69 68.98
C THR A 755 42.71 63.16 70.37
N VAL A 756 43.94 62.65 70.56
CA VAL A 756 44.50 62.40 71.89
C VAL A 756 45.18 63.69 72.33
N THR A 757 44.55 64.41 73.26
CA THR A 757 45.12 65.64 73.81
C THR A 757 46.03 65.31 74.98
N VAL A 758 47.20 65.94 75.00
CA VAL A 758 48.24 65.75 76.02
C VAL A 758 48.47 67.11 76.69
N SER A 759 47.97 67.30 77.91
CA SER A 759 47.96 68.61 78.60
C SER A 759 48.85 68.61 79.84
N ILE A 760 49.44 69.72 80.27
CA ILE A 760 50.25 69.88 81.51
C ILE A 760 49.41 70.69 82.55
N LYS A 761 49.63 70.60 83.88
CA LYS A 761 48.82 71.29 84.93
C LYS A 761 49.34 72.68 84.90
N LYS A 762 48.49 73.50 85.47
CA LYS A 762 48.74 74.89 85.65
C LYS A 762 49.87 75.14 86.68
N THR A 763 50.17 74.17 87.54
CA THR A 763 51.20 74.28 88.58
C THR A 763 52.05 73.00 88.68
N PRO A 764 53.09 72.87 87.83
CA PRO A 764 53.89 71.64 87.76
C PRO A 764 54.68 71.39 89.04
N GLU A 765 54.59 70.18 89.59
CA GLU A 765 55.43 69.72 90.71
C GLU A 765 56.81 69.29 90.15
N VAL A 766 57.87 70.06 90.43
CA VAL A 766 59.24 69.77 89.98
C VAL A 766 60.20 69.70 91.17
N GLU A 767 61.12 68.71 91.17
CA GLU A 767 62.03 68.46 92.31
C GLU A 767 63.28 69.38 92.33
N GLY A 768 63.40 70.32 91.38
CA GLY A 768 64.46 71.33 91.41
C GLY A 768 64.48 72.17 90.13
N ILE A 769 64.68 73.48 90.27
CA ILE A 769 64.87 74.42 89.16
C ILE A 769 66.36 74.79 89.14
N ASN A 770 67.09 74.36 88.13
CA ASN A 770 68.39 74.98 87.83
C ASN A 770 68.11 76.25 87.04
N ILE A 771 68.33 77.40 87.67
CA ILE A 771 68.17 78.72 87.06
C ILE A 771 69.40 79.05 86.22
#